data_AF-T2JLD6-F1
#
_entry.id   AF-T2JLD6-F1
#
_cell.length_a   1.000
_cell.length_b   1.000
_cell.length_c   1.000
_cell.angle_alpha   90.00
_cell.angle_beta   90.00
_cell.angle_gamma   90.00
#
_symmetry.space_group_name_H-M   'P 1'
#
loop_
_entity.id
_entity.type
_entity.pdbx_description
1 polymer ?
#
loop_
_entity_poly.entity_id
_entity_poly.type
_entity_poly.pdbx_seq_one_letter_code
_entity_poly.pdbx_strand_id
1 'polypeptide(L)'
;MSNLVGFSSLPADTFEPGLPGGSGNAVTNPTNGRNTPFDEQPVQGFSGVQFAEDGTYWFLSDNGYGSKANSADYLLRIFQVDPNFQTPEGGNGEAEVLDFIQLSDPNDLIPFDIVQEGSTDRLLTGADFDIESIVVTEDRIWIGEEFGPYMLEFNLNGELVSAPIATPNFPEFDTLNGQTPLVIGHRGASGERPEHTLEAYELAIQQGADFIEPDLVATRDGVLIARHENDLARVQLDENGQIVLDGDGNPIVTSESTNVATLPQFSDRLTVKSVDGTLVGGWFSEDFTLAEIKELQARERIPGIRPDNTQFNDQFEIPTFAEVIQLVKDVEAETGQQIGIYPETKHPTFFQDEGTLLDGTTPINLNLGQLVVDTLVTEEFTDPSRIFIQSFEVSNLIELQDDILPNAGIDVPLVQLFGDTDNNFINEAGGGFSVPYDIVYNFSQPDFDADDAVATYGDLVTLVPDFGEDVDGDDIPDTTYQDLATEAIFDYIGENYAEGVGPWKNSFLLRESLDEPVDGDGDGNAEIRSQLTGEVRPYVEWAHDAGMQIHPYTHRNEERYLTLNPDGTPQTPESELEQLFGLGVDGIFTDFPETGAILRDQLADTEVRSPDNPTLDDPEKANLRRSRGYEGLGYSPDLTTLYPLLEGSVVGDPDNAVRIYEFDPASASFGDEIVGFYGLEDPSHAIGDMTPVNDDEFIVIERDGRQGEEAAFKKLYLVDLSEVDAEGFVEKTELADLLNIADPDDLNNDGETVFSFPFVTIEDVLVLDEQTILVANDNNYPFSIGRGPDIDNNEIIQIELDQPLNVDPDVGMIVEVGLTVDKTTVSEDADTYTLTFTLDEAAPEGGLRVVWSEVDSDSAFGDIEFPPTLTNASNLEQLTPQGEELARSAITIDEGATSATATFITVADETTEGDESTVYTLMDEIGYAPTDDDSVTVTIEDTSVTATEPPAFGLPVFGSLDGETIEAGSNELVFGGAGNDVIDSSAGGGGNRLYGQSGDDDFILGSGDRALGGDGNDRFFFPEAGGNNTITGGEGTDQFWIVTAEIPDTANIVTDFDQVEGDVLGIAGLGIGFDALDLSNDGDDAIVAFGGNDLARLSGVDSNSLTAADFAFA
;
A
#
# COMPACT_ATOMS: atom_id res chain seq x y z
N MET A 1 11.56 10.47 32.65
CA MET A 1 11.37 11.86 32.17
C MET A 1 12.58 12.19 31.37
N SER A 2 12.38 12.33 30.08
CA SER A 2 13.40 12.65 29.09
C SER A 2 13.90 14.08 29.25
N ASN A 3 15.11 14.37 28.76
CA ASN A 3 15.73 15.69 28.82
C ASN A 3 15.83 16.30 27.42
N LEU A 4 15.57 17.59 27.30
CA LEU A 4 15.88 18.37 26.10
C LEU A 4 17.40 18.58 26.09
N VAL A 5 18.07 18.14 25.02
CA VAL A 5 19.54 18.23 24.88
C VAL A 5 19.97 19.10 23.70
N GLY A 6 19.07 19.32 22.75
CA GLY A 6 19.26 20.24 21.61
C GLY A 6 17.95 20.92 21.24
N PHE A 7 18.03 22.21 20.88
CA PHE A 7 16.90 22.98 20.37
C PHE A 7 17.32 23.82 19.16
N SER A 8 16.58 23.74 18.08
CA SER A 8 16.72 24.61 16.90
C SER A 8 15.36 25.06 16.38
N SER A 9 15.31 26.19 15.69
CA SER A 9 14.07 26.76 15.17
C SER A 9 14.28 27.42 13.80
N LEU A 10 13.44 27.04 12.84
CA LEU A 10 13.31 27.66 11.53
C LEU A 10 12.14 28.65 11.54
N PRO A 11 12.34 29.94 11.24
CA PRO A 11 11.26 30.91 11.20
C PRO A 11 10.10 30.50 10.28
N ALA A 12 8.86 30.68 10.74
CA ALA A 12 7.67 30.33 9.98
C ALA A 12 7.54 31.04 8.62
N ASP A 13 8.05 32.27 8.51
CA ASP A 13 8.06 33.07 7.28
C ASP A 13 9.38 32.83 6.48
N THR A 14 9.77 31.57 6.29
CA THR A 14 10.93 31.17 5.46
C THR A 14 10.43 30.75 4.07
N PHE A 15 11.06 31.27 3.01
CA PHE A 15 10.61 31.08 1.63
C PHE A 15 11.77 30.72 0.71
N GLU A 16 11.47 29.91 -0.30
CA GLU A 16 12.38 29.57 -1.40
C GLU A 16 11.81 30.01 -2.77
N PRO A 17 12.65 30.25 -3.78
CA PRO A 17 12.20 30.63 -5.12
C PRO A 17 11.22 29.61 -5.72
N GLY A 18 10.13 30.11 -6.30
CA GLY A 18 9.12 29.30 -6.97
C GLY A 18 7.99 30.14 -7.57
N LEU A 19 6.92 29.50 -8.01
CA LEU A 19 5.71 30.20 -8.44
C LEU A 19 5.06 30.93 -7.24
N PRO A 20 4.33 32.03 -7.41
CA PRO A 20 3.56 32.62 -6.31
C PRO A 20 2.55 31.60 -5.76
N GLY A 21 2.57 31.34 -4.44
CA GLY A 21 1.69 30.36 -3.78
C GLY A 21 0.54 31.01 -3.00
N GLY A 22 -0.45 30.21 -2.59
CA GLY A 22 -1.51 30.61 -1.65
C GLY A 22 -2.66 31.37 -2.29
N SER A 23 -2.91 31.19 -3.58
CA SER A 23 -4.02 31.85 -4.30
C SER A 23 -5.39 31.16 -4.12
N GLY A 24 -5.43 30.04 -3.39
CA GLY A 24 -6.63 29.25 -3.08
C GLY A 24 -7.75 30.01 -2.37
N ASN A 25 -8.99 29.52 -2.53
CA ASN A 25 -10.20 30.21 -2.05
C ASN A 25 -10.37 30.22 -0.52
N ALA A 26 -9.73 29.28 0.21
CA ALA A 26 -9.89 29.17 1.66
C ALA A 26 -8.79 29.89 2.46
N VAL A 27 -7.67 30.31 1.85
CA VAL A 27 -6.71 31.17 2.55
C VAL A 27 -7.27 32.59 2.61
N THR A 28 -8.05 32.86 3.67
CA THR A 28 -8.70 34.16 3.85
C THR A 28 -7.65 35.25 3.99
N ASN A 29 -7.75 36.35 3.25
CA ASN A 29 -6.76 37.42 3.35
C ASN A 29 -7.22 38.50 4.36
N PRO A 30 -6.51 38.73 5.49
CA PRO A 30 -5.32 38.03 5.98
C PRO A 30 -5.65 36.82 6.90
N THR A 31 -4.84 35.76 6.82
CA THR A 31 -4.87 34.59 7.74
C THR A 31 -3.66 34.72 8.67
N ASN A 32 -3.88 34.71 9.99
CA ASN A 32 -2.86 34.96 11.02
C ASN A 32 -1.90 36.13 10.71
N GLY A 33 -2.43 37.19 10.07
CA GLY A 33 -1.70 38.41 9.72
C GLY A 33 -0.92 38.37 8.41
N ARG A 34 -0.94 37.27 7.65
CA ARG A 34 -0.26 37.10 6.37
C ARG A 34 -1.22 37.39 5.21
N ASN A 35 -0.74 38.12 4.21
CA ASN A 35 -1.53 38.44 3.02
C ASN A 35 -1.17 37.47 1.90
N THR A 36 -2.16 36.81 1.32
CA THR A 36 -2.01 35.96 0.15
C THR A 36 -2.43 36.66 -1.15
N PRO A 37 -1.92 36.21 -2.32
CA PRO A 37 -0.91 35.16 -2.50
C PRO A 37 0.48 35.61 -2.02
N PHE A 38 1.32 34.64 -1.66
CA PHE A 38 2.73 34.82 -1.32
C PHE A 38 3.56 35.09 -2.58
N ASP A 39 4.65 35.85 -2.43
CA ASP A 39 5.51 36.20 -3.57
C ASP A 39 6.42 35.02 -3.98
N GLU A 40 6.69 34.08 -3.07
CA GLU A 40 7.60 32.92 -3.18
C GLU A 40 6.97 31.66 -2.52
N GLN A 41 7.64 30.51 -2.59
CA GLN A 41 7.14 29.25 -2.02
C GLN A 41 7.52 29.13 -0.55
N PRO A 42 6.58 28.80 0.35
CA PRO A 42 6.90 28.51 1.75
C PRO A 42 7.79 27.26 1.87
N VAL A 43 8.61 27.18 2.92
CA VAL A 43 9.46 26.01 3.28
C VAL A 43 8.87 25.28 4.52
N GLN A 44 7.55 25.28 4.61
CA GLN A 44 6.82 24.82 5.80
C GLN A 44 6.13 23.49 5.48
N GLY A 45 5.43 22.88 6.46
CA GLY A 45 4.78 21.59 6.20
C GLY A 45 5.67 20.38 6.47
N PHE A 46 6.49 20.36 7.53
CA PHE A 46 7.44 19.25 7.72
C PHE A 46 6.73 17.97 8.14
N SER A 47 6.60 17.03 7.20
CA SER A 47 5.85 15.79 7.33
C SER A 47 6.74 14.56 7.09
N GLY A 48 7.94 14.56 7.67
CA GLY A 48 8.84 13.42 7.60
C GLY A 48 10.28 13.84 7.47
N VAL A 49 11.15 13.12 8.18
CA VAL A 49 12.57 13.45 8.32
C VAL A 49 13.46 12.24 7.99
N GLN A 50 14.57 12.50 7.30
CA GLN A 50 15.63 11.52 7.04
C GLN A 50 17.01 12.15 7.18
N PHE A 51 18.03 11.34 7.42
CA PHE A 51 19.42 11.80 7.39
C PHE A 51 19.79 12.30 5.98
N ALA A 52 20.48 13.43 5.92
CA ALA A 52 21.12 13.95 4.71
C ALA A 52 22.66 13.93 4.88
N GLU A 53 23.38 14.42 3.88
CA GLU A 53 24.84 14.56 3.95
C GLU A 53 25.27 15.71 4.88
N ASP A 54 26.52 15.69 5.33
CA ASP A 54 27.21 16.64 6.19
C ASP A 54 26.49 16.94 7.55
N GLY A 55 25.87 15.92 8.16
CA GLY A 55 25.16 16.06 9.43
C GLY A 55 23.87 16.91 9.35
N THR A 56 23.33 17.09 8.15
CA THR A 56 22.07 17.80 7.89
C THR A 56 20.89 16.82 7.75
N TYR A 57 19.68 17.33 7.55
CA TYR A 57 18.47 16.51 7.48
C TYR A 57 17.62 16.86 6.26
N TRP A 58 17.02 15.85 5.65
CA TRP A 58 15.96 16.00 4.66
C TRP A 58 14.62 16.10 5.38
N PHE A 59 13.85 17.16 5.11
CA PHE A 59 12.48 17.32 5.55
C PHE A 59 11.52 17.33 4.35
N LEU A 60 10.55 16.43 4.35
CA LEU A 60 9.47 16.40 3.36
C LEU A 60 8.48 17.53 3.63
N SER A 61 7.97 18.18 2.57
CA SER A 61 6.84 19.09 2.69
C SER A 61 5.50 18.37 2.47
N ASP A 62 4.50 18.63 3.32
CA ASP A 62 3.10 18.23 3.16
C ASP A 62 2.40 18.89 1.95
N ASN A 63 1.07 18.77 1.84
CA ASN A 63 0.32 19.49 0.80
C ASN A 63 0.40 21.03 0.90
N GLY A 64 0.98 21.59 1.96
CA GLY A 64 1.19 23.02 2.18
C GLY A 64 0.01 23.71 2.84
N TYR A 65 -1.00 24.12 2.05
CA TYR A 65 -2.06 25.02 2.54
C TYR A 65 -3.27 24.28 3.16
N GLY A 66 -3.02 23.13 3.78
CA GLY A 66 -3.92 22.36 4.63
C GLY A 66 -5.13 21.73 3.93
N SER A 67 -5.21 21.78 2.59
CA SER A 67 -6.20 21.02 1.82
C SER A 67 -5.92 21.07 0.32
N LYS A 68 -6.28 19.98 -0.36
CA LYS A 68 -6.32 19.86 -1.83
C LYS A 68 -6.83 21.10 -2.57
N ALA A 69 -7.91 21.71 -2.08
CA ALA A 69 -8.56 22.83 -2.75
C ALA A 69 -7.77 24.14 -2.75
N ASN A 70 -6.78 24.29 -1.86
CA ASN A 70 -5.95 25.49 -1.75
C ASN A 70 -4.52 25.29 -2.26
N SER A 71 -4.08 24.05 -2.39
CA SER A 71 -2.68 23.68 -2.60
C SER A 71 -2.27 23.50 -4.07
N ALA A 72 -3.10 23.94 -5.01
CA ALA A 72 -2.81 23.83 -6.45
C ALA A 72 -1.62 24.71 -6.93
N ASP A 73 -1.14 25.62 -6.08
CA ASP A 73 0.04 26.45 -6.33
C ASP A 73 1.14 26.26 -5.27
N TYR A 74 1.05 25.20 -4.46
CA TYR A 74 2.12 24.75 -3.56
C TYR A 74 2.95 23.67 -4.25
N LEU A 75 4.26 23.90 -4.42
CA LEU A 75 5.15 22.93 -5.06
C LEU A 75 5.68 21.95 -4.01
N LEU A 76 5.48 20.65 -4.24
CA LEU A 76 5.96 19.60 -3.34
C LEU A 76 7.48 19.47 -3.44
N ARG A 77 8.16 19.50 -2.30
CA ARG A 77 9.63 19.53 -2.18
C ARG A 77 10.13 18.73 -0.99
N ILE A 78 11.40 18.38 -1.05
CA ILE A 78 12.16 17.84 0.10
C ILE A 78 13.28 18.84 0.37
N PHE A 79 13.34 19.40 1.57
CA PHE A 79 14.27 20.47 1.94
C PHE A 79 15.45 19.92 2.73
N GLN A 80 16.67 20.32 2.35
CA GLN A 80 17.86 20.07 3.16
C GLN A 80 17.97 21.17 4.22
N VAL A 81 17.99 20.79 5.49
CA VAL A 81 18.03 21.73 6.62
C VAL A 81 19.22 21.43 7.52
N ASP A 82 19.98 22.46 7.85
CA ASP A 82 21.03 22.46 8.87
C ASP A 82 20.48 23.06 10.17
N PRO A 83 20.11 22.24 11.17
CA PRO A 83 19.75 22.72 12.49
C PRO A 83 20.99 22.95 13.34
N ASN A 84 21.39 24.22 13.51
CA ASN A 84 22.44 24.56 14.47
C ASN A 84 21.89 24.54 15.90
N PHE A 85 21.86 23.34 16.50
CA PHE A 85 21.25 23.11 17.80
C PHE A 85 21.91 23.93 18.91
N GLN A 86 21.08 24.65 19.68
CA GLN A 86 21.46 25.17 20.98
C GLN A 86 21.57 24.00 21.96
N THR A 87 22.77 23.75 22.46
CA THR A 87 23.08 22.74 23.49
C THR A 87 23.68 23.42 24.73
N PRO A 88 23.92 22.69 25.84
CA PRO A 88 24.69 23.22 26.96
C PRO A 88 26.13 23.64 26.61
N GLU A 89 26.66 23.16 25.48
CA GLU A 89 28.05 23.35 25.06
C GLU A 89 28.23 24.48 24.05
N GLY A 90 27.18 24.83 23.29
CA GLY A 90 27.25 25.85 22.24
C GLY A 90 26.01 25.88 21.35
N GLY A 91 26.16 26.46 20.14
CA GLY A 91 25.08 26.62 19.16
C GLY A 91 24.34 27.96 19.24
N ASN A 92 23.61 28.32 18.17
CA ASN A 92 22.75 29.51 18.12
C ASN A 92 21.25 29.20 18.12
N GLY A 93 20.86 27.93 17.95
CA GLY A 93 19.46 27.49 17.92
C GLY A 93 18.70 27.94 16.68
N GLU A 94 19.40 28.30 15.60
CA GLU A 94 18.80 28.70 14.33
C GLU A 94 18.94 27.55 13.31
N ALA A 95 17.88 27.26 12.56
CA ALA A 95 17.93 26.34 11.44
C ALA A 95 18.04 27.11 10.11
N GLU A 96 18.82 26.59 9.16
CA GLU A 96 19.01 27.15 7.82
C GLU A 96 18.61 26.13 6.74
N VAL A 97 17.89 26.59 5.71
CA VAL A 97 17.57 25.79 4.53
C VAL A 97 18.74 25.92 3.55
N LEU A 98 19.33 24.80 3.15
CA LEU A 98 20.53 24.76 2.30
C LEU A 98 20.18 24.55 0.82
N ASP A 99 19.32 23.57 0.54
CA ASP A 99 18.88 23.21 -0.82
C ASP A 99 17.50 22.52 -0.78
N PHE A 100 16.95 22.17 -1.95
CA PHE A 100 15.74 21.35 -2.06
C PHE A 100 15.70 20.46 -3.29
N ILE A 101 15.01 19.33 -3.16
CA ILE A 101 14.62 18.45 -4.26
C ILE A 101 13.19 18.82 -4.69
N GLN A 102 12.97 19.03 -5.99
CA GLN A 102 11.66 19.35 -6.54
C GLN A 102 10.98 18.10 -7.09
N LEU A 103 9.79 17.76 -6.57
CA LEU A 103 9.04 16.59 -7.04
C LEU A 103 8.33 16.85 -8.37
N SER A 104 8.37 15.89 -9.29
CA SER A 104 7.86 16.00 -10.65
C SER A 104 7.52 14.64 -11.31
N ASP A 105 6.62 14.64 -12.29
CA ASP A 105 6.31 13.47 -13.14
C ASP A 105 6.63 13.77 -14.63
N PRO A 106 7.90 13.97 -15.01
CA PRO A 106 8.25 14.37 -16.38
C PRO A 106 7.95 13.29 -17.43
N ASN A 107 7.71 12.05 -16.99
CA ASN A 107 7.51 10.88 -17.85
C ASN A 107 6.04 10.47 -18.03
N ASP A 108 5.08 11.24 -17.49
CA ASP A 108 3.64 11.01 -17.66
C ASP A 108 3.21 9.63 -17.12
N LEU A 109 3.67 9.31 -15.89
CA LEU A 109 3.44 8.02 -15.24
C LEU A 109 2.15 8.02 -14.40
N ILE A 110 1.68 9.18 -13.95
CA ILE A 110 0.45 9.30 -13.15
C ILE A 110 -0.78 9.06 -14.05
N PRO A 111 -1.67 8.12 -13.71
CA PRO A 111 -2.76 7.71 -14.59
C PRO A 111 -4.00 8.62 -14.56
N PHE A 112 -3.92 9.76 -13.86
CA PHE A 112 -4.98 10.75 -13.69
C PHE A 112 -4.45 12.18 -13.90
N ASP A 113 -5.36 13.14 -14.14
CA ASP A 113 -4.99 14.52 -14.42
C ASP A 113 -4.34 15.18 -13.20
N ILE A 114 -3.15 15.77 -13.39
CA ILE A 114 -2.49 16.63 -12.38
C ILE A 114 -2.66 18.13 -12.70
N VAL A 115 -2.38 19.02 -11.75
CA VAL A 115 -2.51 20.47 -11.95
C VAL A 115 -1.65 20.98 -13.11
N GLN A 116 -0.43 20.46 -13.25
CA GLN A 116 0.55 20.89 -14.25
C GLN A 116 0.62 19.97 -15.48
N GLU A 117 -0.46 19.24 -15.79
CA GLU A 117 -0.60 18.26 -16.88
C GLU A 117 -0.08 18.76 -18.25
N GLY A 118 -0.28 20.05 -18.55
CA GLY A 118 0.11 20.66 -19.82
C GLY A 118 1.55 21.19 -19.90
N SER A 119 2.33 21.07 -18.83
CA SER A 119 3.71 21.57 -18.74
C SER A 119 4.71 20.47 -19.15
N THR A 120 5.93 20.87 -19.55
CA THR A 120 6.98 19.88 -19.87
C THR A 120 7.50 19.19 -18.61
N ASP A 121 7.60 19.93 -17.52
CA ASP A 121 8.27 19.48 -16.30
C ASP A 121 7.30 18.75 -15.36
N ARG A 122 5.98 18.88 -15.56
CA ARG A 122 4.92 18.20 -14.79
C ARG A 122 5.20 18.22 -13.28
N LEU A 123 5.51 19.40 -12.76
CA LEU A 123 5.81 19.62 -11.35
C LEU A 123 4.59 19.25 -10.50
N LEU A 124 4.82 18.48 -9.44
CA LEU A 124 3.77 18.03 -8.53
C LEU A 124 3.44 19.11 -7.51
N THR A 125 2.15 19.22 -7.21
CA THR A 125 1.61 20.21 -6.27
C THR A 125 0.84 19.55 -5.14
N GLY A 126 0.63 20.26 -4.04
CA GLY A 126 -0.18 19.75 -2.92
C GLY A 126 -1.68 19.56 -3.25
N ALA A 127 -2.13 19.91 -4.47
CA ALA A 127 -3.45 19.50 -4.94
C ALA A 127 -3.45 18.14 -5.67
N ASP A 128 -2.27 17.67 -6.09
CA ASP A 128 -2.09 16.39 -6.76
C ASP A 128 -1.96 15.27 -5.73
N PHE A 129 -1.15 15.49 -4.70
CA PHE A 129 -0.87 14.54 -3.62
C PHE A 129 -0.77 15.25 -2.27
N ASP A 130 -1.13 14.52 -1.21
CA ASP A 130 -0.87 14.87 0.18
C ASP A 130 0.22 13.94 0.72
N ILE A 131 1.46 14.40 0.77
CA ILE A 131 2.61 13.53 1.07
C ILE A 131 3.04 13.72 2.52
N GLU A 132 3.16 12.64 3.28
CA GLU A 132 3.27 12.73 4.74
C GLU A 132 4.37 11.86 5.35
N SER A 133 5.15 11.16 4.52
CA SER A 133 6.24 10.33 5.04
C SER A 133 7.28 10.03 3.96
N ILE A 134 8.54 9.85 4.36
CA ILE A 134 9.68 9.67 3.45
C ILE A 134 10.69 8.65 3.98
N VAL A 135 11.18 7.80 3.08
CA VAL A 135 12.37 6.97 3.28
C VAL A 135 13.31 7.15 2.08
N VAL A 136 14.59 7.41 2.36
CA VAL A 136 15.64 7.54 1.34
C VAL A 136 16.50 6.28 1.36
N THR A 137 16.59 5.62 0.22
CA THR A 137 17.47 4.47 -0.03
C THR A 137 18.67 4.91 -0.88
N GLU A 138 19.62 4.01 -1.17
CA GLU A 138 20.83 4.33 -1.94
C GLU A 138 20.54 5.05 -3.28
N ASP A 139 19.45 4.70 -3.98
CA ASP A 139 19.13 5.25 -5.29
C ASP A 139 17.67 5.72 -5.49
N ARG A 140 16.83 5.62 -4.46
CA ARG A 140 15.40 5.99 -4.52
C ARG A 140 14.93 6.76 -3.29
N ILE A 141 13.88 7.53 -3.50
CA ILE A 141 13.08 8.17 -2.47
C ILE A 141 11.69 7.55 -2.52
N TRP A 142 11.26 6.95 -1.41
CA TRP A 142 9.93 6.41 -1.23
C TRP A 142 9.11 7.36 -0.38
N ILE A 143 7.89 7.64 -0.83
CA ILE A 143 6.98 8.57 -0.14
C ILE A 143 5.61 7.92 0.03
N GLY A 144 5.07 8.02 1.25
CA GLY A 144 3.67 7.69 1.55
C GLY A 144 2.76 8.90 1.30
N GLU A 145 1.61 8.64 0.70
CA GLU A 145 0.63 9.65 0.30
C GLU A 145 -0.74 9.42 0.94
N GLU A 146 -1.54 10.48 1.12
CA GLU A 146 -2.78 10.44 1.89
C GLU A 146 -4.09 10.54 1.07
N PHE A 147 -4.18 11.31 -0.01
CA PHE A 147 -5.45 11.45 -0.75
C PHE A 147 -5.89 10.15 -1.39
N GLY A 148 -4.98 9.37 -1.96
CA GLY A 148 -5.29 8.10 -2.59
C GLY A 148 -4.40 6.98 -2.09
N PRO A 149 -4.26 6.77 -0.77
CA PRO A 149 -3.13 6.10 -0.13
C PRO A 149 -2.22 5.33 -1.09
N TYR A 150 -1.17 6.01 -1.56
CA TYR A 150 -0.23 5.46 -2.54
C TYR A 150 1.16 5.36 -1.93
N MET A 151 1.91 4.34 -2.36
CA MET A 151 3.37 4.42 -2.33
C MET A 151 3.86 5.08 -3.63
N LEU A 152 4.67 6.12 -3.48
CA LEU A 152 5.28 6.87 -4.57
C LEU A 152 6.79 6.60 -4.63
N GLU A 153 7.32 6.38 -5.83
CA GLU A 153 8.74 6.10 -6.06
C GLU A 153 9.39 7.20 -6.91
N PHE A 154 10.38 7.88 -6.35
CA PHE A 154 11.17 8.90 -7.03
C PHE A 154 12.64 8.51 -7.11
N ASN A 155 13.34 9.03 -8.11
CA ASN A 155 14.81 9.03 -8.08
C ASN A 155 15.33 10.14 -7.15
N LEU A 156 16.64 10.14 -6.85
CA LEU A 156 17.27 11.15 -5.98
C LEU A 156 17.17 12.60 -6.52
N ASN A 157 16.74 12.83 -7.76
CA ASN A 157 16.47 14.17 -8.30
C ASN A 157 15.01 14.61 -8.15
N GLY A 158 14.14 13.79 -7.55
CA GLY A 158 12.71 14.10 -7.39
C GLY A 158 11.85 13.82 -8.63
N GLU A 159 12.33 13.02 -9.58
CA GLU A 159 11.53 12.61 -10.74
C GLU A 159 10.85 11.27 -10.44
N LEU A 160 9.54 11.21 -10.65
CA LEU A 160 8.74 9.99 -10.49
C LEU A 160 9.22 8.93 -11.50
N VAL A 161 9.48 7.72 -11.03
CA VAL A 161 10.04 6.63 -11.85
C VAL A 161 9.07 5.49 -12.13
N SER A 162 8.01 5.36 -11.32
CA SER A 162 6.92 4.40 -11.53
C SER A 162 5.55 5.04 -11.25
N ALA A 163 4.47 4.40 -11.70
CA ALA A 163 3.12 4.90 -11.41
C ALA A 163 2.79 4.73 -9.92
N PRO A 164 1.94 5.60 -9.32
CA PRO A 164 1.52 5.44 -7.92
C PRO A 164 0.99 4.03 -7.63
N ILE A 165 1.46 3.43 -6.54
CA ILE A 165 1.13 2.06 -6.16
C ILE A 165 0.01 2.09 -5.12
N ALA A 166 -1.19 1.65 -5.51
CA ALA A 166 -2.37 1.66 -4.65
C ALA A 166 -2.21 0.74 -3.45
N THR A 167 -2.61 1.23 -2.28
CA THR A 167 -2.64 0.44 -1.05
C THR A 167 -3.72 -0.63 -1.12
N PRO A 168 -3.39 -1.93 -0.95
CA PRO A 168 -4.38 -3.00 -0.98
C PRO A 168 -5.28 -2.95 0.26
N ASN A 169 -6.52 -3.36 0.07
CA ASN A 169 -7.42 -3.77 1.15
C ASN A 169 -7.63 -5.28 1.07
N PHE A 170 -7.75 -5.93 2.23
CA PHE A 170 -7.89 -7.38 2.36
C PHE A 170 -9.28 -7.72 2.91
N PRO A 171 -10.34 -7.61 2.09
CA PRO A 171 -11.69 -7.84 2.56
C PRO A 171 -11.89 -9.32 2.93
N GLU A 172 -12.22 -9.57 4.19
CA GLU A 172 -12.61 -10.88 4.70
C GLU A 172 -14.06 -10.85 5.16
N PHE A 173 -14.82 -11.87 4.78
CA PHE A 173 -16.22 -12.00 5.15
C PHE A 173 -16.45 -13.36 5.80
N ASP A 174 -17.03 -13.35 7.00
CA ASP A 174 -17.47 -14.54 7.72
C ASP A 174 -18.78 -15.13 7.16
N THR A 175 -19.13 -14.83 5.91
CA THR A 175 -20.26 -15.45 5.22
C THR A 175 -19.98 -16.93 4.94
N LEU A 176 -21.01 -17.72 4.66
CA LEU A 176 -20.93 -19.17 4.48
C LEU A 176 -19.83 -19.60 3.51
N ASN A 177 -19.57 -18.78 2.49
CA ASN A 177 -18.65 -19.08 1.40
C ASN A 177 -17.57 -18.00 1.19
N GLY A 178 -17.43 -17.05 2.12
CA GLY A 178 -16.48 -15.93 2.04
C GLY A 178 -16.81 -14.91 0.94
N GLN A 179 -18.03 -14.94 0.39
CA GLN A 179 -18.48 -13.94 -0.57
C GLN A 179 -19.00 -12.69 0.13
N THR A 180 -18.94 -11.58 -0.58
CA THR A 180 -19.55 -10.32 -0.14
C THR A 180 -21.05 -10.50 0.15
N PRO A 181 -21.56 -9.99 1.29
CA PRO A 181 -22.97 -10.10 1.65
C PRO A 181 -23.91 -9.50 0.60
N LEU A 182 -25.05 -10.14 0.37
CA LEU A 182 -26.07 -9.67 -0.57
C LEU A 182 -26.89 -8.50 -0.02
N VAL A 183 -27.17 -7.51 -0.85
CA VAL A 183 -28.14 -6.44 -0.56
C VAL A 183 -29.46 -6.77 -1.26
N ILE A 184 -30.49 -7.06 -0.47
CA ILE A 184 -31.80 -7.48 -0.97
C ILE A 184 -32.78 -6.32 -0.76
N GLY A 185 -33.26 -5.74 -1.85
CA GLY A 185 -34.25 -4.67 -1.84
C GLY A 185 -35.62 -5.20 -1.40
N HIS A 186 -35.92 -5.07 -0.12
CA HIS A 186 -37.15 -5.56 0.52
C HIS A 186 -38.34 -4.73 0.02
N ARG A 187 -39.16 -5.37 -0.84
CA ARG A 187 -40.24 -4.75 -1.61
C ARG A 187 -39.79 -3.65 -2.57
N GLY A 188 -38.51 -3.68 -2.97
CA GLY A 188 -37.80 -2.60 -3.67
C GLY A 188 -37.20 -1.58 -2.70
N ALA A 189 -36.97 -0.35 -3.16
CA ALA A 189 -36.54 0.78 -2.32
C ALA A 189 -37.75 1.36 -1.58
N SER A 190 -38.38 0.52 -0.75
CA SER A 190 -39.66 0.82 -0.12
C SER A 190 -39.59 1.95 0.90
N GLY A 191 -38.38 2.27 1.39
CA GLY A 191 -38.08 3.48 2.15
C GLY A 191 -38.43 4.77 1.42
N GLU A 192 -38.35 4.76 0.09
CA GLU A 192 -38.38 5.96 -0.74
C GLU A 192 -39.47 5.96 -1.81
N ARG A 193 -40.09 4.80 -2.06
CA ARG A 193 -41.19 4.61 -3.01
C ARG A 193 -42.26 3.69 -2.42
N PRO A 194 -43.53 3.80 -2.84
CA PRO A 194 -44.54 2.83 -2.45
C PRO A 194 -44.08 1.39 -2.75
N GLU A 195 -44.12 0.53 -1.72
CA GLU A 195 -43.69 -0.87 -1.78
C GLU A 195 -44.32 -1.64 -2.97
N HIS A 196 -43.57 -2.57 -3.55
CA HIS A 196 -43.97 -3.43 -4.67
C HIS A 196 -44.53 -2.68 -5.88
N THR A 197 -43.84 -1.62 -6.29
CA THR A 197 -44.04 -0.98 -7.58
C THR A 197 -42.83 -1.25 -8.47
N LEU A 198 -42.98 -1.20 -9.80
CA LEU A 198 -41.82 -1.35 -10.68
C LEU A 198 -40.79 -0.24 -10.42
N GLU A 199 -41.27 0.95 -10.05
CA GLU A 199 -40.46 2.11 -9.72
C GLU A 199 -39.66 1.93 -8.41
N ALA A 200 -40.22 1.24 -7.41
CA ALA A 200 -39.47 0.88 -6.21
C ALA A 200 -38.37 -0.15 -6.52
N TYR A 201 -38.65 -1.15 -7.35
CA TYR A 201 -37.65 -2.13 -7.77
C TYR A 201 -36.56 -1.53 -8.64
N GLU A 202 -36.92 -0.67 -9.59
CA GLU A 202 -35.96 0.02 -10.46
C GLU A 202 -35.02 0.91 -9.63
N LEU A 203 -35.55 1.64 -8.63
CA LEU A 203 -34.72 2.43 -7.73
C LEU A 203 -33.79 1.56 -6.88
N ALA A 204 -34.28 0.44 -6.34
CA ALA A 204 -33.43 -0.50 -5.58
C ALA A 204 -32.24 -1.01 -6.41
N ILE A 205 -32.50 -1.36 -7.68
CA ILE A 205 -31.47 -1.81 -8.62
C ILE A 205 -30.44 -0.69 -8.87
N GLN A 206 -30.91 0.54 -9.11
CA GLN A 206 -30.03 1.70 -9.31
C GLN A 206 -29.16 2.00 -8.08
N GLN A 207 -29.70 1.73 -6.88
CA GLN A 207 -29.02 1.89 -5.61
C GLN A 207 -28.12 0.71 -5.22
N GLY A 208 -27.97 -0.30 -6.09
CA GLY A 208 -27.00 -1.39 -5.88
C GLY A 208 -27.53 -2.66 -5.21
N ALA A 209 -28.86 -2.87 -5.19
CA ALA A 209 -29.44 -4.14 -4.76
C ALA A 209 -29.02 -5.29 -5.70
N ASP A 210 -28.60 -6.41 -5.12
CA ASP A 210 -28.28 -7.64 -5.85
C ASP A 210 -29.56 -8.41 -6.22
N PHE A 211 -30.55 -8.35 -5.34
CA PHE A 211 -31.87 -8.97 -5.48
C PHE A 211 -32.98 -7.98 -5.18
N ILE A 212 -34.10 -8.11 -5.89
CA ILE A 212 -35.37 -7.45 -5.53
C ILE A 212 -36.36 -8.48 -5.00
N GLU A 213 -37.07 -8.14 -3.93
CA GLU A 213 -38.01 -9.05 -3.29
C GLU A 213 -39.47 -8.70 -3.63
N PRO A 214 -40.18 -9.55 -4.38
CA PRO A 214 -41.63 -9.47 -4.52
C PRO A 214 -42.35 -10.43 -3.56
N ASP A 215 -43.19 -9.88 -2.69
CA ASP A 215 -44.22 -10.65 -1.98
C ASP A 215 -45.34 -11.03 -2.94
N LEU A 216 -45.77 -12.29 -3.00
CA LEU A 216 -46.71 -12.76 -4.01
C LEU A 216 -48.02 -13.26 -3.42
N VAL A 217 -49.12 -12.67 -3.92
CA VAL A 217 -50.50 -13.09 -3.72
C VAL A 217 -51.20 -13.28 -5.06
N ALA A 218 -52.31 -14.03 -5.09
CA ALA A 218 -53.01 -14.35 -6.33
C ALA A 218 -54.32 -13.57 -6.52
N THR A 219 -54.58 -13.15 -7.77
CA THR A 219 -55.88 -12.64 -8.20
C THR A 219 -56.90 -13.78 -8.35
N ARG A 220 -58.19 -13.43 -8.44
CA ARG A 220 -59.30 -14.38 -8.66
C ARG A 220 -59.12 -15.27 -9.89
N ASP A 221 -58.47 -14.74 -10.93
CA ASP A 221 -58.20 -15.42 -12.20
C ASP A 221 -56.82 -16.08 -12.25
N GLY A 222 -56.13 -16.22 -11.10
CA GLY A 222 -54.94 -17.03 -10.93
C GLY A 222 -53.65 -16.36 -11.42
N VAL A 223 -53.56 -15.04 -11.34
CA VAL A 223 -52.33 -14.30 -11.68
C VAL A 223 -51.65 -13.83 -10.41
N LEU A 224 -50.33 -14.02 -10.31
CA LEU A 224 -49.52 -13.52 -9.20
C LEU A 224 -49.24 -12.02 -9.36
N ILE A 225 -49.50 -11.26 -8.31
CA ILE A 225 -49.20 -9.83 -8.19
C ILE A 225 -48.26 -9.59 -7.02
N ALA A 226 -47.41 -8.58 -7.14
CA ALA A 226 -46.48 -8.22 -6.06
C ALA A 226 -47.19 -7.36 -5.01
N ARG A 227 -47.44 -7.90 -3.82
CA ARG A 227 -48.14 -7.29 -2.69
C ARG A 227 -47.81 -8.03 -1.39
N HIS A 228 -47.39 -7.31 -0.36
CA HIS A 228 -47.12 -7.87 0.98
C HIS A 228 -48.32 -8.56 1.65
N GLU A 229 -49.55 -8.13 1.38
CA GLU A 229 -50.75 -8.74 1.93
C GLU A 229 -51.75 -8.98 0.82
N ASN A 230 -52.62 -9.98 1.00
CA ASN A 230 -53.72 -10.19 0.07
C ASN A 230 -54.81 -9.12 0.22
N ASP A 231 -54.87 -8.40 1.35
CA ASP A 231 -55.71 -7.22 1.46
C ASP A 231 -55.08 -5.97 0.80
N LEU A 232 -55.87 -5.32 -0.03
CA LEU A 232 -55.52 -4.13 -0.81
C LEU A 232 -55.79 -2.83 -0.02
N ALA A 233 -56.63 -2.93 1.01
CA ALA A 233 -56.86 -1.94 2.06
C ALA A 233 -57.63 -2.58 3.23
N ARG A 234 -57.30 -2.20 4.47
CA ARG A 234 -57.93 -2.64 5.72
C ARG A 234 -58.87 -1.60 6.29
N VAL A 235 -59.95 -2.06 6.91
CA VAL A 235 -60.89 -1.25 7.69
C VAL A 235 -60.94 -1.70 9.13
N GLN A 236 -61.31 -0.78 10.02
CA GLN A 236 -61.47 -1.06 11.43
C GLN A 236 -62.64 -2.03 11.67
N LEU A 237 -62.39 -3.05 12.50
CA LEU A 237 -63.41 -3.93 13.06
C LEU A 237 -63.68 -3.61 14.53
N ASP A 238 -64.90 -3.87 14.99
CA ASP A 238 -65.23 -3.85 16.43
C ASP A 238 -64.92 -5.19 17.10
N GLU A 239 -65.13 -5.26 18.42
CA GLU A 239 -64.90 -6.46 19.25
C GLU A 239 -65.73 -7.69 18.82
N ASN A 240 -66.72 -7.52 17.94
CA ASN A 240 -67.54 -8.60 17.40
C ASN A 240 -67.22 -8.91 15.92
N GLY A 241 -66.13 -8.34 15.38
CA GLY A 241 -65.73 -8.50 13.98
C GLY A 241 -66.60 -7.74 12.98
N GLN A 242 -67.35 -6.71 13.41
CA GLN A 242 -68.15 -5.89 12.52
C GLN A 242 -67.40 -4.65 12.04
N ILE A 243 -67.56 -4.28 10.76
CA ILE A 243 -66.94 -3.09 10.18
C ILE A 243 -67.44 -1.83 10.90
N VAL A 244 -66.50 -1.03 11.38
CA VAL A 244 -66.76 0.26 12.02
C VAL A 244 -66.91 1.35 10.97
N LEU A 245 -67.97 2.16 11.10
CA LEU A 245 -68.26 3.28 10.21
C LEU A 245 -67.99 4.62 10.91
N ASP A 246 -67.53 5.60 10.14
CA ASP A 246 -67.36 6.99 10.56
C ASP A 246 -68.71 7.72 10.73
N GLY A 247 -68.66 9.01 11.09
CA GLY A 247 -69.84 9.85 11.28
C GLY A 247 -70.65 10.12 9.99
N ASP A 248 -70.07 9.87 8.82
CA ASP A 248 -70.67 10.03 7.50
C ASP A 248 -71.16 8.69 6.92
N GLY A 249 -70.92 7.57 7.61
CA GLY A 249 -71.34 6.23 7.25
C GLY A 249 -70.36 5.49 6.34
N ASN A 250 -69.11 5.97 6.21
CA ASN A 250 -68.05 5.28 5.46
C ASN A 250 -67.25 4.35 6.38
N PRO A 251 -66.72 3.23 5.89
CA PRO A 251 -65.77 2.41 6.63
C PRO A 251 -64.55 3.22 7.06
N ILE A 252 -64.08 3.01 8.30
CA ILE A 252 -62.86 3.63 8.79
C ILE A 252 -61.68 2.82 8.25
N VAL A 253 -60.95 3.36 7.27
CA VAL A 253 -59.72 2.75 6.73
C VAL A 253 -58.60 2.87 7.76
N THR A 254 -57.94 1.76 8.07
CA THR A 254 -56.86 1.68 9.08
C THR A 254 -55.49 1.49 8.46
N SER A 255 -55.43 0.91 7.26
CA SER A 255 -54.24 0.79 6.43
C SER A 255 -54.69 0.69 4.98
N GLU A 256 -54.00 1.33 4.05
CA GLU A 256 -54.26 1.17 2.63
C GLU A 256 -52.95 1.23 1.86
N SER A 257 -52.71 0.22 1.05
CA SER A 257 -51.54 0.15 0.17
C SER A 257 -51.92 0.32 -1.30
N THR A 258 -53.23 0.49 -1.54
CA THR A 258 -53.83 0.83 -2.83
C THR A 258 -54.96 1.85 -2.61
N ASN A 259 -55.42 2.46 -3.69
CA ASN A 259 -56.53 3.42 -3.66
C ASN A 259 -57.94 2.78 -3.66
N VAL A 260 -58.05 1.46 -3.50
CA VAL A 260 -59.31 0.71 -3.68
C VAL A 260 -60.49 1.25 -2.85
N ALA A 261 -60.22 1.68 -1.61
CA ALA A 261 -61.24 2.21 -0.70
C ALA A 261 -61.90 3.51 -1.24
N THR A 262 -61.22 4.22 -2.14
CA THR A 262 -61.71 5.48 -2.73
C THR A 262 -62.48 5.28 -4.04
N LEU A 263 -62.50 4.06 -4.59
CA LEU A 263 -63.10 3.73 -5.88
C LEU A 263 -64.53 3.18 -5.71
N PRO A 264 -65.58 3.96 -6.03
CA PRO A 264 -66.96 3.56 -5.73
C PRO A 264 -67.41 2.28 -6.44
N GLN A 265 -66.82 1.96 -7.59
CA GLN A 265 -67.14 0.75 -8.35
C GLN A 265 -66.73 -0.55 -7.64
N PHE A 266 -65.85 -0.48 -6.64
CA PHE A 266 -65.39 -1.63 -5.85
C PHE A 266 -65.93 -1.62 -4.41
N SER A 267 -66.87 -0.72 -4.09
CA SER A 267 -67.48 -0.66 -2.75
C SER A 267 -68.24 -1.94 -2.35
N ASP A 268 -68.70 -2.73 -3.32
CA ASP A 268 -69.37 -4.01 -3.11
C ASP A 268 -68.42 -5.19 -2.89
N ARG A 269 -67.10 -4.96 -2.93
CA ARG A 269 -66.05 -5.95 -2.64
C ARG A 269 -65.58 -5.93 -1.18
N LEU A 270 -65.95 -4.90 -0.41
CA LEU A 270 -65.61 -4.82 1.01
C LEU A 270 -66.25 -5.98 1.79
N THR A 271 -65.43 -6.76 2.48
CA THR A 271 -65.87 -7.92 3.25
C THR A 271 -64.99 -8.13 4.49
N VAL A 272 -65.32 -9.15 5.28
CA VAL A 272 -64.49 -9.62 6.40
C VAL A 272 -64.10 -11.08 6.12
N LYS A 273 -62.81 -11.40 6.24
CA LYS A 273 -62.26 -12.75 6.08
C LYS A 273 -61.43 -13.15 7.31
N SER A 274 -61.30 -14.45 7.54
CA SER A 274 -60.29 -15.00 8.44
C SER A 274 -59.04 -15.22 7.61
N VAL A 275 -57.97 -14.50 7.91
CA VAL A 275 -56.64 -14.68 7.29
C VAL A 275 -55.71 -15.03 8.44
N ASP A 276 -55.11 -16.21 8.38
CA ASP A 276 -54.22 -16.76 9.40
C ASP A 276 -54.81 -16.69 10.83
N GLY A 277 -56.05 -17.16 10.97
CA GLY A 277 -56.83 -17.14 12.22
C GLY A 277 -57.33 -15.75 12.64
N THR A 278 -56.94 -14.67 11.94
CA THR A 278 -57.32 -13.29 12.28
C THR A 278 -58.46 -12.78 11.43
N LEU A 279 -59.49 -12.21 12.05
CA LEU A 279 -60.53 -11.49 11.30
C LEU A 279 -59.98 -10.17 10.74
N VAL A 280 -59.91 -10.08 9.42
CA VAL A 280 -59.50 -8.89 8.67
C VAL A 280 -60.68 -8.36 7.89
N GLY A 281 -61.00 -7.07 8.06
CA GLY A 281 -61.98 -6.37 7.23
C GLY A 281 -61.29 -5.60 6.13
N GLY A 282 -61.69 -5.76 4.87
CA GLY A 282 -61.02 -5.10 3.77
C GLY A 282 -61.47 -5.52 2.38
N TRP A 283 -60.61 -5.21 1.40
CA TRP A 283 -60.72 -5.62 0.00
C TRP A 283 -59.59 -6.59 -0.31
N PHE A 284 -59.88 -7.76 -0.87
CA PHE A 284 -58.90 -8.84 -0.97
C PHE A 284 -58.60 -9.22 -2.42
N SER A 285 -57.32 -9.42 -2.77
CA SER A 285 -56.80 -9.65 -4.11
C SER A 285 -57.50 -10.80 -4.85
N GLU A 286 -57.82 -11.89 -4.15
CA GLU A 286 -58.51 -13.06 -4.68
C GLU A 286 -59.98 -12.79 -5.09
N ASP A 287 -60.54 -11.63 -4.74
CA ASP A 287 -61.88 -11.21 -5.13
C ASP A 287 -61.90 -10.33 -6.39
N PHE A 288 -60.71 -10.00 -6.92
CA PHE A 288 -60.50 -9.16 -8.09
C PHE A 288 -59.85 -9.98 -9.21
N THR A 289 -60.25 -9.74 -10.46
CA THR A 289 -59.47 -10.19 -11.62
C THR A 289 -58.25 -9.31 -11.82
N LEU A 290 -57.22 -9.78 -12.54
CA LEU A 290 -56.07 -8.95 -12.91
C LEU A 290 -56.51 -7.66 -13.61
N ALA A 291 -57.51 -7.73 -14.49
CA ALA A 291 -58.03 -6.56 -15.17
C ALA A 291 -58.62 -5.51 -14.21
N GLU A 292 -59.25 -5.95 -13.10
CA GLU A 292 -59.74 -5.04 -12.06
C GLU A 292 -58.57 -4.52 -11.18
N ILE A 293 -57.57 -5.36 -10.88
CA ILE A 293 -56.36 -4.95 -10.14
C ILE A 293 -55.60 -3.86 -10.89
N LYS A 294 -55.49 -3.95 -12.22
CA LYS A 294 -54.86 -2.93 -13.06
C LYS A 294 -55.65 -1.61 -13.15
N GLU A 295 -56.83 -1.51 -12.56
CA GLU A 295 -57.53 -0.22 -12.37
C GLU A 295 -57.12 0.49 -11.06
N LEU A 296 -56.42 -0.21 -10.16
CA LEU A 296 -55.96 0.32 -8.88
C LEU A 296 -54.59 1.02 -9.04
N GLN A 297 -54.27 1.83 -8.04
CA GLN A 297 -52.96 2.50 -7.94
C GLN A 297 -52.38 2.29 -6.55
N ALA A 298 -51.06 2.14 -6.47
CA ALA A 298 -50.32 1.94 -5.23
C ALA A 298 -50.31 3.19 -4.34
N ARG A 299 -50.20 2.97 -3.03
CA ARG A 299 -50.07 4.00 -2.00
C ARG A 299 -49.03 3.60 -0.95
N GLU A 300 -48.40 4.60 -0.34
CA GLU A 300 -47.57 4.44 0.84
C GLU A 300 -48.40 3.86 2.01
N ARG A 301 -47.95 2.71 2.53
CA ARG A 301 -48.62 1.92 3.58
C ARG A 301 -48.50 2.55 4.97
N ILE A 302 -47.39 3.22 5.25
CA ILE A 302 -47.05 3.83 6.55
C ILE A 302 -46.81 5.34 6.45
N PRO A 303 -47.79 6.13 5.97
CA PRO A 303 -47.61 7.56 5.66
C PRO A 303 -47.31 8.43 6.88
N GLY A 304 -47.49 7.92 8.10
CA GLY A 304 -47.10 8.59 9.35
C GLY A 304 -45.60 8.51 9.64
N ILE A 305 -44.90 7.52 9.07
CA ILE A 305 -43.46 7.32 9.19
C ILE A 305 -42.76 7.84 7.93
N ARG A 306 -43.34 7.56 6.75
CA ARG A 306 -42.82 7.97 5.43
C ARG A 306 -43.71 9.02 4.77
N PRO A 307 -43.86 10.23 5.35
CA PRO A 307 -44.76 11.24 4.78
C PRO A 307 -44.34 11.68 3.38
N ASP A 308 -43.05 11.69 3.08
CA ASP A 308 -42.54 12.10 1.76
C ASP A 308 -42.91 11.11 0.65
N ASN A 309 -43.06 9.82 0.96
CA ASN A 309 -43.50 8.82 -0.02
C ASN A 309 -44.95 9.04 -0.47
N THR A 310 -45.77 9.74 0.33
CA THR A 310 -47.18 10.01 -0.03
C THR A 310 -47.32 10.87 -1.29
N GLN A 311 -46.26 11.55 -1.71
CA GLN A 311 -46.24 12.26 -2.98
C GLN A 311 -46.47 11.33 -4.18
N PHE A 312 -46.10 10.05 -4.07
CA PHE A 312 -46.23 9.02 -5.10
C PHE A 312 -47.56 8.27 -5.06
N ASN A 313 -48.44 8.59 -4.09
CA ASN A 313 -49.75 7.96 -4.02
C ASN A 313 -50.53 8.17 -5.33
N ASP A 314 -51.20 7.10 -5.75
CA ASP A 314 -52.06 7.09 -6.93
C ASP A 314 -51.32 7.28 -8.28
N GLN A 315 -50.00 7.05 -8.33
CA GLN A 315 -49.19 7.23 -9.55
C GLN A 315 -48.76 5.94 -10.25
N PHE A 316 -48.60 4.84 -9.50
CA PHE A 316 -48.05 3.58 -10.00
C PHE A 316 -49.07 2.45 -9.99
N GLU A 317 -49.04 1.60 -11.03
CA GLU A 317 -49.87 0.40 -11.12
C GLU A 317 -49.31 -0.74 -10.25
N ILE A 318 -50.16 -1.71 -9.91
CA ILE A 318 -49.74 -2.92 -9.20
C ILE A 318 -49.10 -3.89 -10.21
N PRO A 319 -47.83 -4.31 -10.03
CA PRO A 319 -47.16 -5.20 -10.95
C PRO A 319 -47.55 -6.67 -10.73
N THR A 320 -47.54 -7.43 -11.82
CA THR A 320 -47.57 -8.89 -11.83
C THR A 320 -46.17 -9.44 -11.63
N PHE A 321 -46.05 -10.69 -11.18
CA PHE A 321 -44.74 -11.34 -11.05
C PHE A 321 -43.98 -11.41 -12.39
N ALA A 322 -44.69 -11.67 -13.49
CA ALA A 322 -44.12 -11.67 -14.83
C ALA A 322 -43.56 -10.29 -15.25
N GLU A 323 -44.20 -9.19 -14.85
CA GLU A 323 -43.68 -7.84 -15.10
C GLU A 323 -42.42 -7.54 -14.29
N VAL A 324 -42.31 -8.07 -13.06
CA VAL A 324 -41.08 -7.97 -12.25
C VAL A 324 -39.93 -8.75 -12.90
N ILE A 325 -40.19 -9.98 -13.38
CA ILE A 325 -39.19 -10.77 -14.14
C ILE A 325 -38.77 -10.03 -15.41
N GLN A 326 -39.72 -9.39 -16.10
CA GLN A 326 -39.40 -8.63 -17.31
C GLN A 326 -38.50 -7.43 -16.99
N LEU A 327 -38.71 -6.72 -15.87
CA LEU A 327 -37.86 -5.61 -15.44
C LEU A 327 -36.39 -6.05 -15.29
N VAL A 328 -36.11 -7.12 -14.55
CA VAL A 328 -34.72 -7.57 -14.32
C VAL A 328 -34.03 -8.05 -15.61
N LYS A 329 -34.80 -8.57 -16.57
CA LYS A 329 -34.29 -8.93 -17.90
C LYS A 329 -33.99 -7.71 -18.76
N ASP A 330 -34.83 -6.68 -18.69
CA ASP A 330 -34.63 -5.44 -19.41
C ASP A 330 -33.37 -4.74 -18.87
N VAL A 331 -33.18 -4.69 -17.55
CA VAL A 331 -31.94 -4.18 -16.92
C VAL A 331 -30.71 -4.93 -17.41
N GLU A 332 -30.72 -6.26 -17.43
CA GLU A 332 -29.60 -7.06 -17.93
C GLU A 332 -29.32 -6.77 -19.42
N ALA A 333 -30.37 -6.65 -20.24
CA ALA A 333 -30.22 -6.34 -21.65
C ALA A 333 -29.65 -4.93 -21.90
N GLU A 334 -29.92 -3.97 -21.01
CA GLU A 334 -29.50 -2.57 -21.14
C GLU A 334 -28.11 -2.31 -20.54
N THR A 335 -27.80 -2.91 -19.39
CA THR A 335 -26.61 -2.60 -18.59
C THR A 335 -25.59 -3.73 -18.54
N GLY A 336 -26.01 -4.97 -18.81
CA GLY A 336 -25.22 -6.18 -18.56
C GLY A 336 -25.25 -6.68 -17.11
N GLN A 337 -25.86 -5.93 -16.18
CA GLN A 337 -25.97 -6.31 -14.78
C GLN A 337 -27.03 -7.41 -14.60
N GLN A 338 -26.67 -8.47 -13.87
CA GLN A 338 -27.56 -9.59 -13.58
C GLN A 338 -28.19 -9.41 -12.20
N ILE A 339 -29.43 -8.94 -12.17
CA ILE A 339 -30.22 -8.77 -10.93
C ILE A 339 -31.02 -10.03 -10.62
N GLY A 340 -31.00 -10.48 -9.37
CA GLY A 340 -31.81 -11.59 -8.90
C GLY A 340 -33.22 -11.18 -8.46
N ILE A 341 -34.10 -12.17 -8.30
CA ILE A 341 -35.42 -11.99 -7.68
C ILE A 341 -35.57 -12.91 -6.47
N TYR A 342 -36.26 -12.43 -5.45
CA TYR A 342 -36.44 -13.13 -4.18
C TYR A 342 -37.92 -13.26 -3.82
N PRO A 343 -38.74 -14.00 -4.61
CA PRO A 343 -40.17 -14.12 -4.37
C PRO A 343 -40.53 -14.76 -3.01
N GLU A 344 -41.43 -14.11 -2.28
CA GLU A 344 -42.11 -14.68 -1.10
C GLU A 344 -43.51 -15.18 -1.46
N THR A 345 -43.89 -16.37 -0.99
CA THR A 345 -45.30 -16.83 -1.04
C THR A 345 -46.07 -16.34 0.19
N LYS A 346 -47.13 -15.52 0.00
CA LYS A 346 -47.94 -15.00 1.11
C LYS A 346 -49.18 -15.84 1.38
N HIS A 347 -49.31 -16.32 2.61
CA HIS A 347 -50.45 -17.12 3.09
C HIS A 347 -50.78 -18.34 2.18
N PRO A 348 -49.81 -19.19 1.80
CA PRO A 348 -50.08 -20.30 0.88
C PRO A 348 -51.22 -21.22 1.37
N THR A 349 -51.31 -21.52 2.66
CA THR A 349 -52.43 -22.28 3.26
C THR A 349 -53.77 -21.59 3.04
N PHE A 350 -53.85 -20.26 3.19
CA PHE A 350 -55.07 -19.50 2.95
C PHE A 350 -55.53 -19.58 1.49
N PHE A 351 -54.61 -19.42 0.52
CA PHE A 351 -54.96 -19.46 -0.89
C PHE A 351 -55.32 -20.87 -1.38
N GLN A 352 -54.69 -21.90 -0.81
CA GLN A 352 -54.88 -23.28 -1.23
C GLN A 352 -56.10 -23.92 -0.59
N ASP A 353 -56.22 -23.85 0.74
CA ASP A 353 -57.08 -24.75 1.51
C ASP A 353 -58.13 -24.04 2.38
N GLU A 354 -57.79 -22.93 3.04
CA GLU A 354 -58.70 -22.26 3.99
C GLU A 354 -59.66 -21.26 3.31
N GLY A 355 -59.13 -20.42 2.44
CA GLY A 355 -59.77 -19.20 1.98
C GLY A 355 -60.93 -19.43 1.01
N THR A 356 -61.89 -18.50 1.04
CA THR A 356 -63.01 -18.47 0.10
C THR A 356 -63.12 -17.13 -0.62
N LEU A 357 -63.69 -17.16 -1.82
CA LEU A 357 -64.07 -15.97 -2.58
C LEU A 357 -65.19 -15.20 -1.86
N LEU A 358 -65.49 -13.99 -2.34
CA LEU A 358 -66.44 -13.03 -1.78
C LEU A 358 -67.83 -13.59 -1.41
N ASP A 359 -68.27 -14.70 -2.02
CA ASP A 359 -69.54 -15.34 -1.66
C ASP A 359 -69.50 -16.12 -0.33
N GLY A 360 -68.31 -16.28 0.26
CA GLY A 360 -68.05 -16.97 1.52
C GLY A 360 -68.20 -18.49 1.45
N THR A 361 -68.28 -19.07 0.25
CA THR A 361 -68.58 -20.51 0.05
C THR A 361 -67.76 -21.17 -1.05
N THR A 362 -67.29 -20.42 -2.04
CA THR A 362 -66.45 -20.92 -3.12
C THR A 362 -64.99 -20.89 -2.66
N PRO A 363 -64.30 -22.04 -2.56
CA PRO A 363 -62.87 -22.08 -2.21
C PRO A 363 -62.03 -21.32 -3.25
N ILE A 364 -60.94 -20.69 -2.79
CA ILE A 364 -59.96 -20.05 -3.67
C ILE A 364 -59.21 -21.13 -4.47
N ASN A 365 -58.63 -22.11 -3.77
CA ASN A 365 -58.00 -23.30 -4.34
C ASN A 365 -56.92 -22.97 -5.37
N LEU A 366 -55.97 -22.12 -4.98
CA LEU A 366 -54.78 -21.75 -5.75
C LEU A 366 -53.52 -22.10 -4.95
N ASN A 367 -52.65 -22.96 -5.49
CA ASN A 367 -51.34 -23.25 -4.91
C ASN A 367 -50.35 -22.19 -5.38
N LEU A 368 -49.88 -21.33 -4.46
CA LEU A 368 -48.98 -20.23 -4.80
C LEU A 368 -47.60 -20.71 -5.25
N GLY A 369 -47.04 -21.73 -4.60
CA GLY A 369 -45.74 -22.30 -4.99
C GLY A 369 -45.73 -22.81 -6.43
N GLN A 370 -46.78 -23.52 -6.85
CA GLN A 370 -46.94 -23.97 -8.22
C GLN A 370 -47.08 -22.80 -9.19
N LEU A 371 -47.83 -21.75 -8.83
CA LEU A 371 -47.97 -20.56 -9.68
C LEU A 371 -46.64 -19.80 -9.83
N VAL A 372 -45.82 -19.73 -8.78
CA VAL A 372 -44.48 -19.12 -8.83
C VAL A 372 -43.62 -19.89 -9.82
N VAL A 373 -43.50 -21.20 -9.65
CA VAL A 373 -42.69 -22.07 -10.52
C VAL A 373 -43.20 -22.08 -11.96
N ASP A 374 -44.52 -22.15 -12.17
CA ASP A 374 -45.12 -22.06 -13.50
C ASP A 374 -44.78 -20.74 -14.19
N THR A 375 -44.77 -19.63 -13.44
CA THR A 375 -44.41 -18.30 -13.96
C THR A 375 -42.92 -18.25 -14.31
N LEU A 376 -42.02 -18.71 -13.43
CA LEU A 376 -40.58 -18.78 -13.69
C LEU A 376 -40.26 -19.57 -14.96
N VAL A 377 -40.87 -20.75 -15.12
CA VAL A 377 -40.70 -21.61 -16.31
C VAL A 377 -41.28 -20.96 -17.56
N THR A 378 -42.48 -20.37 -17.46
CA THR A 378 -43.15 -19.72 -18.59
C THR A 378 -42.36 -18.51 -19.08
N GLU A 379 -41.83 -17.72 -18.15
CA GLU A 379 -40.99 -16.58 -18.46
C GLU A 379 -39.54 -16.98 -18.75
N GLU A 380 -39.15 -18.25 -18.75
CA GLU A 380 -37.75 -18.67 -19.01
C GLU A 380 -36.73 -17.99 -18.06
N PHE A 381 -37.10 -17.75 -16.80
CA PHE A 381 -36.21 -17.20 -15.76
C PHE A 381 -36.05 -18.27 -14.66
N THR A 382 -35.04 -19.13 -14.83
CA THR A 382 -34.87 -20.37 -14.03
C THR A 382 -33.41 -20.59 -13.61
N ASP A 383 -32.60 -19.52 -13.62
CA ASP A 383 -31.20 -19.56 -13.20
C ASP A 383 -31.13 -19.57 -11.66
N PRO A 384 -30.63 -20.66 -11.03
CA PRO A 384 -30.61 -20.77 -9.58
C PRO A 384 -29.73 -19.75 -8.87
N SER A 385 -28.73 -19.15 -9.54
CA SER A 385 -27.93 -18.09 -8.91
C SER A 385 -28.64 -16.74 -8.89
N ARG A 386 -29.84 -16.64 -9.47
CA ARG A 386 -30.61 -15.39 -9.58
C ARG A 386 -32.01 -15.49 -8.96
N ILE A 387 -32.29 -16.58 -8.25
CA ILE A 387 -33.60 -16.86 -7.68
C ILE A 387 -33.41 -17.43 -6.28
N PHE A 388 -34.12 -16.85 -5.32
CA PHE A 388 -34.48 -17.51 -4.08
C PHE A 388 -35.99 -17.56 -3.97
N ILE A 389 -36.57 -18.59 -3.37
CA ILE A 389 -38.00 -18.61 -3.02
C ILE A 389 -38.11 -18.71 -1.51
N GLN A 390 -38.87 -17.80 -0.89
CA GLN A 390 -39.09 -17.81 0.56
C GLN A 390 -40.54 -18.01 0.96
N SER A 391 -40.72 -18.56 2.16
CA SER A 391 -42.01 -18.68 2.81
C SER A 391 -41.85 -18.76 4.33
N PHE A 392 -42.86 -18.29 5.05
CA PHE A 392 -43.04 -18.58 6.47
C PHE A 392 -43.57 -20.00 6.71
N GLU A 393 -44.36 -20.54 5.77
CA GLU A 393 -45.06 -21.83 5.95
C GLU A 393 -44.15 -23.00 5.59
N VAL A 394 -43.88 -23.88 6.57
CA VAL A 394 -42.91 -24.98 6.45
C VAL A 394 -43.36 -25.99 5.39
N SER A 395 -44.63 -26.38 5.41
CA SER A 395 -45.16 -27.36 4.45
C SER A 395 -45.14 -26.86 3.01
N ASN A 396 -45.21 -25.54 2.78
CA ASN A 396 -45.11 -24.97 1.44
C ASN A 396 -43.70 -25.15 0.86
N LEU A 397 -42.65 -24.94 1.66
CA LEU A 397 -41.27 -25.13 1.22
C LEU A 397 -40.94 -26.61 1.00
N ILE A 398 -41.44 -27.51 1.87
CA ILE A 398 -41.29 -28.95 1.67
C ILE A 398 -41.98 -29.40 0.37
N GLU A 399 -43.21 -28.93 0.09
CA GLU A 399 -43.90 -29.24 -1.19
C GLU A 399 -43.13 -28.69 -2.40
N LEU A 400 -42.57 -27.48 -2.29
CA LEU A 400 -41.72 -26.89 -3.33
C LEU A 400 -40.51 -27.79 -3.63
N GLN A 401 -39.81 -28.24 -2.58
CA GLN A 401 -38.61 -29.07 -2.71
C GLN A 401 -38.92 -30.47 -3.24
N ASP A 402 -39.87 -31.17 -2.63
CA ASP A 402 -40.06 -32.60 -2.89
C ASP A 402 -40.85 -32.87 -4.17
N ASP A 403 -41.76 -31.96 -4.52
CA ASP A 403 -42.72 -32.16 -5.60
C ASP A 403 -42.60 -31.11 -6.70
N ILE A 404 -42.76 -29.82 -6.41
CA ILE A 404 -43.02 -28.82 -7.46
C ILE A 404 -41.77 -28.53 -8.30
N LEU A 405 -40.62 -28.23 -7.67
CA LEU A 405 -39.37 -27.93 -8.38
C LEU A 405 -38.87 -29.14 -9.18
N PRO A 406 -38.80 -30.37 -8.62
CA PRO A 406 -38.40 -31.56 -9.39
C PRO A 406 -39.34 -31.87 -10.56
N ASN A 407 -40.65 -31.68 -10.39
CA ASN A 407 -41.63 -31.91 -11.47
C ASN A 407 -41.50 -30.87 -12.60
N ALA A 408 -41.12 -29.63 -12.26
CA ALA A 408 -40.79 -28.58 -13.23
C ALA A 408 -39.41 -28.77 -13.88
N GLY A 409 -38.53 -29.56 -13.27
CA GLY A 409 -37.17 -29.81 -13.75
C GLY A 409 -36.23 -28.62 -13.53
N ILE A 410 -36.50 -27.82 -12.50
CA ILE A 410 -35.64 -26.74 -12.02
C ILE A 410 -35.22 -27.06 -10.57
N ASP A 411 -34.19 -26.38 -10.10
CA ASP A 411 -33.56 -26.59 -8.80
C ASP A 411 -33.12 -25.21 -8.34
N VAL A 412 -33.89 -24.56 -7.47
CA VAL A 412 -33.68 -23.17 -7.04
C VAL A 412 -33.62 -23.11 -5.51
N PRO A 413 -32.74 -22.29 -4.93
CA PRO A 413 -32.64 -22.13 -3.48
C PRO A 413 -33.98 -21.76 -2.80
N LEU A 414 -34.31 -22.50 -1.75
CA LEU A 414 -35.45 -22.21 -0.87
C LEU A 414 -34.97 -21.60 0.45
N VAL A 415 -35.76 -20.68 1.01
CA VAL A 415 -35.44 -19.99 2.28
C VAL A 415 -36.59 -20.03 3.28
N GLN A 416 -36.33 -20.60 4.45
CA GLN A 416 -37.26 -20.63 5.58
C GLN A 416 -37.25 -19.29 6.30
N LEU A 417 -38.38 -18.58 6.31
CA LEU A 417 -38.55 -17.38 7.11
C LEU A 417 -38.87 -17.72 8.56
N PHE A 418 -38.26 -16.99 9.49
CA PHE A 418 -38.56 -17.07 10.92
C PHE A 418 -39.08 -15.73 11.41
N GLY A 419 -40.27 -15.76 12.00
CA GLY A 419 -40.85 -14.60 12.65
C GLY A 419 -40.24 -14.31 14.02
N ASP A 420 -41.08 -13.87 14.94
CA ASP A 420 -40.67 -13.62 16.32
C ASP A 420 -40.47 -14.93 17.10
N THR A 421 -39.28 -15.10 17.66
CA THR A 421 -38.88 -16.31 18.42
C THR A 421 -38.96 -16.11 19.94
N ASP A 422 -39.50 -14.98 20.39
CA ASP A 422 -39.73 -14.67 21.80
C ASP A 422 -41.20 -14.80 22.21
N ASN A 423 -42.06 -15.23 21.29
CA ASN A 423 -43.49 -15.48 21.50
C ASN A 423 -44.28 -14.23 21.96
N ASN A 424 -43.85 -13.05 21.50
CA ASN A 424 -44.46 -11.76 21.81
C ASN A 424 -45.70 -11.46 20.96
N PHE A 425 -45.87 -12.13 19.81
CA PHE A 425 -46.88 -11.78 18.79
C PHE A 425 -47.80 -12.95 18.42
N ILE A 426 -48.25 -13.70 19.43
CA ILE A 426 -49.31 -14.72 19.30
C ILE A 426 -50.68 -14.06 19.48
N ASN A 427 -51.60 -14.27 18.55
CA ASN A 427 -52.96 -13.73 18.59
C ASN A 427 -53.94 -14.67 19.35
N GLU A 428 -55.16 -14.19 19.66
CA GLU A 428 -56.16 -14.98 20.41
C GLU A 428 -56.66 -16.25 19.70
N ALA A 429 -56.39 -16.39 18.40
CA ALA A 429 -56.71 -17.57 17.60
C ALA A 429 -55.47 -18.47 17.36
N GLY A 430 -54.36 -18.19 18.06
CA GLY A 430 -53.09 -18.91 18.00
C GLY A 430 -52.34 -18.80 16.68
N GLY A 431 -52.66 -17.81 15.85
CA GLY A 431 -51.82 -17.38 14.73
C GLY A 431 -50.93 -16.19 15.13
N GLY A 432 -50.34 -15.52 14.12
CA GLY A 432 -49.56 -14.30 14.31
C GLY A 432 -48.09 -14.46 13.95
N PHE A 433 -47.30 -13.42 14.22
CA PHE A 433 -45.92 -13.35 13.73
C PHE A 433 -44.95 -14.28 14.49
N SER A 434 -45.38 -14.89 15.59
CA SER A 434 -44.57 -15.87 16.33
C SER A 434 -44.86 -17.32 15.93
N VAL A 435 -45.80 -17.57 15.01
CA VAL A 435 -46.35 -18.91 14.78
C VAL A 435 -46.26 -19.32 13.29
N PRO A 436 -45.77 -20.54 12.98
CA PRO A 436 -45.92 -21.15 11.66
C PRO A 436 -47.38 -21.58 11.43
N TYR A 437 -48.15 -20.73 10.75
CA TYR A 437 -49.61 -20.89 10.68
C TYR A 437 -50.08 -22.17 9.96
N ASP A 438 -49.31 -22.70 9.02
CA ASP A 438 -49.67 -23.95 8.33
C ASP A 438 -49.74 -25.14 9.30
N ILE A 439 -48.87 -25.18 10.33
CA ILE A 439 -48.91 -26.19 11.39
C ILE A 439 -50.21 -26.04 12.19
N VAL A 440 -50.55 -24.81 12.59
CA VAL A 440 -51.80 -24.51 13.32
C VAL A 440 -53.03 -24.96 12.52
N TYR A 441 -53.08 -24.58 11.24
CA TYR A 441 -54.19 -24.90 10.36
C TYR A 441 -54.34 -26.42 10.18
N ASN A 442 -53.26 -27.14 9.87
CA ASN A 442 -53.30 -28.57 9.60
C ASN A 442 -53.78 -29.36 10.81
N PHE A 443 -53.23 -29.09 11.99
CA PHE A 443 -53.64 -29.77 13.23
C PHE A 443 -55.04 -29.36 13.71
N SER A 444 -55.58 -28.21 13.28
CA SER A 444 -56.99 -27.84 13.52
C SER A 444 -57.98 -28.66 12.68
N GLN A 445 -57.52 -29.35 11.62
CA GLN A 445 -58.41 -30.11 10.74
C GLN A 445 -58.86 -31.42 11.42
N PRO A 446 -60.17 -31.77 11.35
CA PRO A 446 -60.73 -32.89 12.11
C PRO A 446 -60.23 -34.27 11.68
N ASP A 447 -59.65 -34.38 10.48
CA ASP A 447 -59.17 -35.62 9.89
C ASP A 447 -57.64 -35.66 9.75
N PHE A 448 -56.90 -34.65 10.25
CA PHE A 448 -55.43 -34.64 10.24
C PHE A 448 -54.89 -35.42 11.43
N ASP A 449 -54.17 -36.52 11.17
CA ASP A 449 -53.62 -37.38 12.22
C ASP A 449 -52.09 -37.42 12.22
N ALA A 450 -51.51 -38.19 13.14
CA ALA A 450 -50.06 -38.28 13.29
C ALA A 450 -49.34 -38.88 12.07
N ASP A 451 -50.01 -39.75 11.29
CA ASP A 451 -49.43 -40.28 10.05
C ASP A 451 -49.42 -39.16 8.97
N ASP A 452 -50.44 -38.30 8.94
CA ASP A 452 -50.49 -37.13 8.06
C ASP A 452 -49.41 -36.09 8.45
N ALA A 453 -49.24 -35.82 9.75
CA ALA A 453 -48.20 -34.91 10.24
C ALA A 453 -46.79 -35.33 9.80
N VAL A 454 -46.46 -36.63 9.92
CA VAL A 454 -45.17 -37.17 9.47
C VAL A 454 -45.03 -37.13 7.95
N ALA A 455 -46.12 -37.30 7.21
CA ALA A 455 -46.10 -37.17 5.76
C ALA A 455 -45.88 -35.73 5.29
N THR A 456 -46.38 -34.72 6.02
CA THR A 456 -46.25 -33.31 5.66
C THR A 456 -44.93 -32.69 6.15
N TYR A 457 -44.53 -32.98 7.39
CA TYR A 457 -43.43 -32.28 8.06
C TYR A 457 -42.19 -33.15 8.30
N GLY A 458 -42.23 -34.43 7.93
CA GLY A 458 -41.11 -35.35 8.05
C GLY A 458 -40.65 -35.55 9.50
N ASP A 459 -39.33 -35.56 9.71
CA ASP A 459 -38.72 -35.82 11.01
C ASP A 459 -38.87 -34.65 11.99
N LEU A 460 -39.31 -33.47 11.53
CA LEU A 460 -39.60 -32.30 12.38
C LEU A 460 -40.60 -32.64 13.49
N VAL A 461 -41.59 -33.50 13.20
CA VAL A 461 -42.59 -34.01 14.16
C VAL A 461 -41.95 -34.69 15.36
N THR A 462 -40.75 -35.23 15.20
CA THR A 462 -40.01 -35.93 16.27
C THR A 462 -38.92 -35.08 16.92
N LEU A 463 -38.41 -34.08 16.21
CA LEU A 463 -37.39 -33.15 16.70
C LEU A 463 -37.99 -32.10 17.65
N VAL A 464 -39.21 -31.65 17.37
CA VAL A 464 -39.94 -30.70 18.19
C VAL A 464 -40.79 -31.45 19.23
N PRO A 465 -40.60 -31.21 20.54
CA PRO A 465 -41.47 -31.75 21.58
C PRO A 465 -42.92 -31.29 21.40
N ASP A 466 -43.87 -32.20 21.58
CA ASP A 466 -45.31 -31.92 21.52
C ASP A 466 -45.73 -31.20 20.21
N PHE A 467 -45.05 -31.52 19.09
CA PHE A 467 -45.27 -30.89 17.78
C PHE A 467 -46.73 -30.90 17.34
N GLY A 468 -47.28 -29.71 17.10
CA GLY A 468 -48.67 -29.49 16.71
C GLY A 468 -49.70 -29.87 17.77
N GLU A 469 -49.30 -30.25 18.99
CA GLU A 469 -50.23 -30.54 20.08
C GLU A 469 -50.74 -29.24 20.73
N ASP A 470 -52.02 -29.24 21.12
CA ASP A 470 -52.62 -28.25 22.02
C ASP A 470 -52.33 -28.71 23.46
N VAL A 471 -51.31 -28.12 24.10
CA VAL A 471 -50.90 -28.50 25.45
C VAL A 471 -51.63 -27.70 26.53
N ASP A 472 -52.13 -26.51 26.19
CA ASP A 472 -52.83 -25.60 27.12
C ASP A 472 -54.36 -25.80 27.18
N GLY A 473 -54.92 -26.60 26.27
CA GLY A 473 -56.31 -27.05 26.22
C GLY A 473 -57.28 -25.99 25.72
N ASP A 474 -56.83 -25.10 24.83
CA ASP A 474 -57.63 -24.05 24.19
C ASP A 474 -58.05 -24.39 22.75
N ASP A 475 -57.80 -25.65 22.33
CA ASP A 475 -58.05 -26.22 21.01
C ASP A 475 -57.18 -25.58 19.89
N ILE A 476 -56.00 -25.02 20.22
CA ILE A 476 -55.04 -24.45 19.26
C ILE A 476 -53.65 -25.08 19.43
N PRO A 477 -52.98 -25.54 18.35
CA PRO A 477 -51.59 -26.01 18.41
C PRO A 477 -50.60 -24.96 18.94
N ASP A 478 -49.72 -25.37 19.85
CA ASP A 478 -48.78 -24.47 20.56
C ASP A 478 -47.38 -24.38 19.92
N THR A 479 -47.15 -24.97 18.75
CA THR A 479 -45.82 -24.92 18.09
C THR A 479 -45.52 -23.53 17.53
N THR A 480 -44.43 -22.93 17.97
CA THR A 480 -44.00 -21.56 17.63
C THR A 480 -42.66 -21.54 16.88
N TYR A 481 -42.28 -20.39 16.31
CA TYR A 481 -40.93 -20.23 15.77
C TYR A 481 -39.85 -20.35 16.84
N GLN A 482 -40.17 -20.11 18.13
CA GLN A 482 -39.25 -20.38 19.22
C GLN A 482 -38.87 -21.87 19.28
N ASP A 483 -39.85 -22.75 19.09
CA ASP A 483 -39.64 -24.21 19.12
C ASP A 483 -38.87 -24.70 17.89
N LEU A 484 -38.94 -23.94 16.78
CA LEU A 484 -38.20 -24.21 15.55
C LEU A 484 -36.77 -23.64 15.56
N ALA A 485 -36.45 -22.73 16.49
CA ALA A 485 -35.16 -22.05 16.55
C ALA A 485 -34.13 -22.82 17.40
N THR A 486 -33.70 -24.00 16.91
CA THR A 486 -32.64 -24.81 17.54
C THR A 486 -31.67 -25.35 16.49
N GLU A 487 -30.41 -25.60 16.88
CA GLU A 487 -29.36 -26.21 16.05
C GLU A 487 -29.86 -27.45 15.29
N ALA A 488 -30.47 -28.41 15.99
CA ALA A 488 -30.97 -29.66 15.38
C ALA A 488 -32.08 -29.45 14.35
N ILE A 489 -32.80 -28.33 14.42
CA ILE A 489 -33.83 -27.99 13.44
C ILE A 489 -33.22 -27.24 12.27
N PHE A 490 -32.21 -26.38 12.49
CA PHE A 490 -31.44 -25.78 11.40
C PHE A 490 -30.75 -26.86 10.56
N ASP A 491 -30.13 -27.85 11.18
CA ASP A 491 -29.61 -29.05 10.51
C ASP A 491 -30.69 -29.73 9.66
N TYR A 492 -31.88 -29.95 10.25
CA TYR A 492 -33.01 -30.56 9.53
C TYR A 492 -33.44 -29.72 8.32
N ILE A 493 -33.54 -28.40 8.46
CA ILE A 493 -33.92 -27.51 7.36
C ILE A 493 -32.90 -27.63 6.22
N GLY A 494 -31.62 -27.48 6.52
CA GLY A 494 -30.51 -27.54 5.56
C GLY A 494 -30.38 -28.90 4.86
N GLU A 495 -30.60 -30.00 5.59
CA GLU A 495 -30.49 -31.35 5.03
C GLU A 495 -31.68 -31.75 4.14
N ASN A 496 -32.85 -31.13 4.32
CA ASN A 496 -34.10 -31.64 3.75
C ASN A 496 -34.73 -30.72 2.72
N TYR A 497 -34.80 -29.40 2.94
CA TYR A 497 -35.65 -28.58 2.08
C TYR A 497 -35.24 -27.13 1.81
N ALA A 498 -34.23 -26.56 2.48
CA ALA A 498 -33.86 -25.17 2.22
C ALA A 498 -32.34 -24.94 2.28
N GLU A 499 -31.87 -24.06 1.42
CA GLU A 499 -30.48 -23.61 1.32
C GLU A 499 -30.25 -22.29 2.07
N GLY A 500 -31.28 -21.76 2.73
CA GLY A 500 -31.17 -20.55 3.53
C GLY A 500 -32.25 -20.38 4.59
N VAL A 501 -32.00 -19.46 5.52
CA VAL A 501 -32.95 -18.99 6.52
C VAL A 501 -33.02 -17.46 6.51
N GLY A 502 -34.22 -16.91 6.67
CA GLY A 502 -34.42 -15.46 6.80
C GLY A 502 -35.07 -15.15 8.14
N PRO A 503 -34.31 -14.91 9.21
CA PRO A 503 -34.88 -14.58 10.51
C PRO A 503 -35.17 -13.09 10.67
N TRP A 504 -36.18 -12.76 11.46
CA TRP A 504 -36.32 -11.40 11.96
C TRP A 504 -35.08 -11.01 12.78
N LYS A 505 -34.42 -9.90 12.45
CA LYS A 505 -33.14 -9.48 13.08
C LYS A 505 -33.21 -9.41 14.60
N ASN A 506 -34.37 -9.06 15.15
CA ASN A 506 -34.59 -8.95 16.58
C ASN A 506 -34.67 -10.32 17.30
N SER A 507 -34.86 -11.41 16.56
CA SER A 507 -34.92 -12.77 17.11
C SER A 507 -33.54 -13.30 17.51
N PHE A 508 -32.44 -12.72 17.00
CA PHE A 508 -31.08 -13.14 17.39
C PHE A 508 -30.20 -11.99 17.92
N LEU A 509 -30.48 -10.73 17.56
CA LEU A 509 -29.89 -9.57 18.24
C LEU A 509 -30.75 -9.18 19.45
N LEU A 510 -30.39 -9.73 20.62
CA LEU A 510 -31.21 -9.61 21.83
C LEU A 510 -31.21 -8.19 22.37
N ARG A 511 -32.42 -7.71 22.67
CA ARG A 511 -32.69 -6.33 23.09
C ARG A 511 -33.67 -6.28 24.25
N GLU A 512 -33.55 -5.23 25.05
CA GLU A 512 -34.50 -4.88 26.10
C GLU A 512 -35.25 -3.59 25.77
N SER A 513 -36.46 -3.45 26.31
CA SER A 513 -37.27 -2.23 26.12
C SER A 513 -36.79 -1.10 27.02
N LEU A 514 -36.82 0.12 26.49
CA LEU A 514 -36.54 1.33 27.25
C LEU A 514 -37.81 1.89 27.91
N ASP A 515 -37.68 2.38 29.15
CA ASP A 515 -38.77 3.05 29.86
C ASP A 515 -39.19 4.37 29.18
N GLU A 516 -38.22 5.13 28.69
CA GLU A 516 -38.41 6.39 27.97
C GLU A 516 -37.66 6.31 26.63
N PRO A 517 -38.26 6.81 25.53
CA PRO A 517 -37.59 6.77 24.24
C PRO A 517 -36.39 7.74 24.20
N VAL A 518 -35.42 7.43 23.34
CA VAL A 518 -34.22 8.24 23.09
C VAL A 518 -34.27 8.85 21.69
N ASP A 519 -33.76 10.08 21.59
CA ASP A 519 -33.54 10.84 20.36
C ASP A 519 -32.09 10.59 19.91
N GLY A 520 -31.93 9.71 18.94
CA GLY A 520 -30.65 9.20 18.43
C GLY A 520 -30.06 10.05 17.32
N ASP A 521 -30.88 10.71 16.50
CA ASP A 521 -30.42 11.55 15.38
C ASP A 521 -30.36 13.06 15.73
N GLY A 522 -30.89 13.44 16.90
CA GLY A 522 -30.86 14.81 17.41
C GLY A 522 -31.89 15.75 16.77
N ASP A 523 -32.91 15.22 16.08
CA ASP A 523 -33.95 16.01 15.42
C ASP A 523 -35.00 16.59 16.41
N GLY A 524 -34.97 16.13 17.67
CA GLY A 524 -35.87 16.51 18.75
C GLY A 524 -37.07 15.59 18.96
N ASN A 525 -37.20 14.51 18.19
CA ASN A 525 -38.23 13.48 18.29
C ASN A 525 -37.59 12.17 18.76
N ALA A 526 -37.80 11.81 20.03
CA ALA A 526 -37.28 10.54 20.54
C ALA A 526 -38.11 9.34 20.06
N GLU A 527 -37.58 8.52 19.14
CA GLU A 527 -38.24 7.30 18.66
C GLU A 527 -37.56 5.98 19.01
N ILE A 528 -36.28 5.96 19.41
CA ILE A 528 -35.59 4.72 19.83
C ILE A 528 -36.23 4.17 21.11
N ARG A 529 -36.60 2.88 21.11
CA ARG A 529 -37.35 2.23 22.21
C ARG A 529 -36.70 0.96 22.76
N SER A 530 -35.54 0.58 22.27
CA SER A 530 -34.83 -0.60 22.76
C SER A 530 -33.35 -0.33 22.92
N GLN A 531 -32.69 -1.21 23.65
CA GLN A 531 -31.24 -1.28 23.81
C GLN A 531 -30.77 -2.71 23.62
N LEU A 532 -29.66 -2.90 22.88
CA LEU A 532 -29.02 -4.20 22.74
C LEU A 532 -28.43 -4.65 24.08
N THR A 533 -28.59 -5.93 24.37
CA THR A 533 -27.99 -6.56 25.57
C THR A 533 -26.52 -6.94 25.36
N GLY A 534 -26.07 -6.98 24.12
CA GLY A 534 -24.77 -7.53 23.70
C GLY A 534 -24.79 -9.06 23.49
N GLU A 535 -25.88 -9.75 23.84
CA GLU A 535 -26.04 -11.17 23.58
C GLU A 535 -26.59 -11.40 22.16
N VAL A 536 -25.94 -12.29 21.41
CA VAL A 536 -26.32 -12.71 20.06
C VAL A 536 -26.63 -14.21 20.09
N ARG A 537 -27.81 -14.61 19.59
CA ARG A 537 -28.11 -16.05 19.43
C ARG A 537 -27.31 -16.60 18.24
N PRO A 538 -26.81 -17.85 18.32
CA PRO A 538 -25.90 -18.43 17.33
C PRO A 538 -26.60 -18.87 16.03
N TYR A 539 -27.57 -18.10 15.53
CA TYR A 539 -28.32 -18.47 14.33
C TYR A 539 -27.44 -18.46 13.08
N VAL A 540 -26.44 -17.57 13.01
CA VAL A 540 -25.45 -17.55 11.91
C VAL A 540 -24.63 -18.84 11.92
N GLU A 541 -24.01 -19.17 13.06
CA GLU A 541 -23.25 -20.41 13.26
C GLU A 541 -24.08 -21.65 12.89
N TRP A 542 -25.31 -21.76 13.41
CA TRP A 542 -26.19 -22.89 13.10
C TRP A 542 -26.59 -22.97 11.63
N ALA A 543 -26.81 -21.84 10.98
CA ALA A 543 -27.13 -21.82 9.54
C ALA A 543 -25.92 -22.29 8.73
N HIS A 544 -24.73 -21.78 9.04
CA HIS A 544 -23.51 -22.11 8.33
C HIS A 544 -23.07 -23.57 8.51
N ASP A 545 -23.18 -24.10 9.73
CA ASP A 545 -22.91 -25.51 10.03
C ASP A 545 -23.85 -26.45 9.26
N ALA A 546 -25.10 -26.02 9.04
CA ALA A 546 -26.09 -26.72 8.21
C ALA A 546 -25.92 -26.47 6.70
N GLY A 547 -24.93 -25.67 6.28
CA GLY A 547 -24.68 -25.33 4.87
C GLY A 547 -25.70 -24.35 4.27
N MET A 548 -26.38 -23.57 5.10
CA MET A 548 -27.41 -22.60 4.71
C MET A 548 -26.89 -21.16 4.78
N GLN A 549 -27.35 -20.33 3.85
CA GLN A 549 -27.19 -18.87 3.94
C GLN A 549 -28.16 -18.27 4.97
N ILE A 550 -27.80 -17.17 5.61
CA ILE A 550 -28.67 -16.44 6.54
C ILE A 550 -28.92 -14.99 6.07
N HIS A 551 -30.17 -14.66 5.79
CA HIS A 551 -30.61 -13.37 5.25
C HIS A 551 -31.60 -12.67 6.18
N PRO A 552 -31.14 -12.02 7.27
CA PRO A 552 -32.04 -11.38 8.22
C PRO A 552 -32.85 -10.23 7.64
N TYR A 553 -34.05 -10.03 8.19
CA TYR A 553 -34.93 -8.92 7.85
C TYR A 553 -35.41 -8.15 9.10
N THR A 554 -35.75 -6.86 9.04
CA THR A 554 -35.45 -5.92 7.96
C THR A 554 -34.60 -4.79 8.53
N HIS A 555 -33.53 -4.46 7.84
CA HIS A 555 -32.78 -3.23 8.08
C HIS A 555 -33.58 -2.01 7.57
N ARG A 556 -33.58 -0.93 8.36
CA ARG A 556 -34.37 0.27 8.12
C ARG A 556 -33.68 1.48 8.71
N ASN A 557 -33.53 2.54 7.92
CA ASN A 557 -32.82 3.74 8.34
C ASN A 557 -33.61 4.57 9.35
N GLU A 558 -34.95 4.43 9.41
CA GLU A 558 -35.74 5.27 10.30
C GLU A 558 -35.47 4.96 11.77
N GLU A 559 -35.21 6.01 12.54
CA GLU A 559 -34.77 5.99 13.95
C GLU A 559 -35.58 5.02 14.84
N ARG A 560 -36.89 4.96 14.65
CA ARG A 560 -37.81 4.09 15.41
C ARG A 560 -37.52 2.58 15.30
N TYR A 561 -36.78 2.17 14.26
CA TYR A 561 -36.40 0.77 13.98
C TYR A 561 -34.95 0.46 14.41
N LEU A 562 -34.19 1.47 14.80
CA LEU A 562 -32.87 1.36 15.39
C LEU A 562 -32.97 1.16 16.91
N THR A 563 -31.83 0.95 17.54
CA THR A 563 -31.72 0.64 18.97
C THR A 563 -30.52 1.36 19.57
N LEU A 564 -30.43 1.40 20.90
CA LEU A 564 -29.16 1.75 21.56
C LEU A 564 -28.21 0.55 21.52
N ASN A 565 -26.92 0.82 21.43
CA ASN A 565 -25.83 -0.10 21.68
C ASN A 565 -25.79 -0.54 23.15
N PRO A 566 -25.06 -1.63 23.49
CA PRO A 566 -24.93 -2.08 24.88
C PRO A 566 -24.36 -1.02 25.84
N ASP A 567 -23.55 -0.09 25.33
CA ASP A 567 -22.98 1.03 26.09
C ASP A 567 -23.95 2.22 26.26
N GLY A 568 -25.13 2.17 25.63
CA GLY A 568 -26.18 3.18 25.67
C GLY A 568 -26.06 4.26 24.60
N THR A 569 -25.10 4.18 23.68
CA THR A 569 -25.03 5.08 22.52
C THR A 569 -26.08 4.70 21.46
N PRO A 570 -26.68 5.65 20.73
CA PRO A 570 -27.58 5.33 19.62
C PRO A 570 -26.85 4.62 18.47
N GLN A 571 -27.45 3.56 17.91
CA GLN A 571 -27.00 3.03 16.62
C GLN A 571 -27.37 3.97 15.48
N THR A 572 -26.54 3.97 14.43
CA THR A 572 -26.87 4.52 13.12
C THR A 572 -27.29 3.37 12.19
N PRO A 573 -27.90 3.65 11.03
CA PRO A 573 -28.19 2.61 10.05
C PRO A 573 -26.93 1.84 9.64
N GLU A 574 -25.83 2.55 9.39
CA GLU A 574 -24.55 1.97 8.97
C GLU A 574 -23.95 1.08 10.06
N SER A 575 -23.97 1.49 11.33
CA SER A 575 -23.41 0.68 12.40
C SER A 575 -24.22 -0.58 12.73
N GLU A 576 -25.54 -0.58 12.47
CA GLU A 576 -26.32 -1.83 12.52
C GLU A 576 -25.91 -2.80 11.38
N LEU A 577 -25.67 -2.28 10.17
CA LEU A 577 -25.23 -3.10 9.05
C LEU A 577 -23.80 -3.62 9.24
N GLU A 578 -22.87 -2.80 9.74
CA GLU A 578 -21.52 -3.23 10.12
C GLU A 578 -21.56 -4.36 11.15
N GLN A 579 -22.42 -4.21 12.18
CA GLN A 579 -22.64 -5.28 13.15
C GLN A 579 -23.18 -6.56 12.50
N LEU A 580 -24.14 -6.46 11.58
CA LEU A 580 -24.72 -7.63 10.92
C LEU A 580 -23.71 -8.33 10.00
N PHE A 581 -22.97 -7.57 9.19
CA PHE A 581 -21.94 -8.12 8.31
C PHE A 581 -20.77 -8.71 9.10
N GLY A 582 -20.33 -8.06 10.17
CA GLY A 582 -19.31 -8.58 11.09
C GLY A 582 -19.74 -9.81 11.88
N LEU A 583 -21.05 -10.11 11.96
CA LEU A 583 -21.55 -11.38 12.49
C LEU A 583 -21.53 -12.52 11.46
N GLY A 584 -21.22 -12.25 10.19
CA GLY A 584 -21.17 -13.24 9.11
C GLY A 584 -22.47 -13.47 8.37
N VAL A 585 -23.42 -12.53 8.37
CA VAL A 585 -24.67 -12.73 7.61
C VAL A 585 -24.42 -12.69 6.10
N ASP A 586 -25.01 -13.63 5.36
CA ASP A 586 -24.79 -13.79 3.91
C ASP A 586 -25.50 -12.71 3.06
N GLY A 587 -26.42 -11.97 3.66
CA GLY A 587 -27.14 -10.89 3.01
C GLY A 587 -28.17 -10.26 3.92
N ILE A 588 -28.73 -9.13 3.51
CA ILE A 588 -29.70 -8.39 4.31
C ILE A 588 -30.90 -7.97 3.48
N PHE A 589 -32.09 -8.05 4.07
CA PHE A 589 -33.27 -7.39 3.55
C PHE A 589 -33.31 -5.95 4.08
N THR A 590 -33.29 -4.97 3.18
CA THR A 590 -33.35 -3.54 3.54
C THR A 590 -34.41 -2.80 2.73
N ASP A 591 -35.10 -1.87 3.40
CA ASP A 591 -35.99 -0.91 2.73
C ASP A 591 -35.20 0.23 2.03
N PHE A 592 -33.90 0.35 2.32
CA PHE A 592 -32.96 1.36 1.81
C PHE A 592 -31.72 0.66 1.21
N PRO A 593 -31.79 0.20 -0.05
CA PRO A 593 -30.70 -0.53 -0.69
C PRO A 593 -29.39 0.25 -0.80
N GLU A 594 -29.46 1.57 -0.99
CA GLU A 594 -28.29 2.43 -1.14
C GLU A 594 -27.35 2.37 0.07
N THR A 595 -27.91 2.50 1.28
CA THR A 595 -27.14 2.40 2.53
C THR A 595 -26.44 1.05 2.67
N GLY A 596 -27.15 -0.04 2.35
CA GLY A 596 -26.57 -1.39 2.36
C GLY A 596 -25.48 -1.57 1.31
N ALA A 597 -25.70 -1.08 0.10
CA ALA A 597 -24.78 -1.22 -1.03
C ALA A 597 -23.51 -0.40 -0.84
N ILE A 598 -23.61 0.84 -0.35
CA ILE A 598 -22.44 1.69 -0.08
C ILE A 598 -21.53 1.00 0.95
N LEU A 599 -22.07 0.57 2.09
CA LEU A 599 -21.27 -0.08 3.12
C LEU A 599 -20.68 -1.42 2.64
N ARG A 600 -21.48 -2.24 1.95
CA ARG A 600 -20.99 -3.49 1.35
C ARG A 600 -19.83 -3.22 0.39
N ASP A 601 -19.97 -2.23 -0.49
CA ASP A 601 -18.94 -1.86 -1.47
C ASP A 601 -17.68 -1.32 -0.77
N GLN A 602 -17.81 -0.53 0.30
CA GLN A 602 -16.67 -0.05 1.10
C GLN A 602 -15.91 -1.21 1.75
N LEU A 603 -16.64 -2.15 2.38
CA LEU A 603 -16.06 -3.34 3.00
C LEU A 603 -15.41 -4.27 1.97
N ALA A 604 -15.96 -4.35 0.75
CA ALA A 604 -15.50 -5.25 -0.30
C ALA A 604 -14.47 -4.65 -1.27
N ASP A 605 -14.17 -3.34 -1.18
CA ASP A 605 -13.16 -2.72 -2.03
C ASP A 605 -11.81 -3.40 -1.78
N THR A 606 -11.06 -3.66 -2.85
CA THR A 606 -9.74 -4.32 -2.77
C THR A 606 -8.61 -3.31 -2.62
N GLU A 607 -8.93 -2.02 -2.59
CA GLU A 607 -7.98 -0.93 -2.35
C GLU A 607 -8.45 -0.05 -1.20
N VAL A 608 -7.51 0.54 -0.47
CA VAL A 608 -7.80 1.59 0.52
C VAL A 608 -7.90 2.93 -0.22
N ARG A 609 -9.05 3.58 -0.11
CA ARG A 609 -9.35 4.82 -0.84
C ARG A 609 -10.04 5.83 0.05
N SER A 610 -9.49 7.05 0.07
CA SER A 610 -10.16 8.21 0.67
C SER A 610 -11.13 8.87 -0.33
N PRO A 611 -12.02 9.77 0.13
CA PRO A 611 -12.92 10.53 -0.73
C PRO A 611 -12.22 11.44 -1.75
N ASP A 612 -10.95 11.78 -1.52
CA ASP A 612 -10.16 12.63 -2.43
C ASP A 612 -9.29 11.78 -3.40
N ASN A 613 -9.41 10.45 -3.36
CA ASN A 613 -8.75 9.54 -4.30
C ASN A 613 -9.22 9.83 -5.74
N PRO A 614 -8.29 10.09 -6.69
CA PRO A 614 -8.63 10.53 -8.04
C PRO A 614 -9.31 9.47 -8.92
N THR A 615 -9.29 8.20 -8.51
CA THR A 615 -9.90 7.08 -9.26
C THR A 615 -11.31 6.74 -8.78
N LEU A 616 -11.77 7.37 -7.70
CA LEU A 616 -13.08 7.11 -7.11
C LEU A 616 -14.16 7.99 -7.77
N ASP A 617 -15.11 7.35 -8.45
CA ASP A 617 -16.21 8.05 -9.13
C ASP A 617 -17.24 8.65 -8.16
N ASP A 618 -17.38 8.06 -6.98
CA ASP A 618 -18.30 8.47 -5.93
C ASP A 618 -17.60 8.51 -4.56
N PRO A 619 -17.34 9.70 -3.99
CA PRO A 619 -16.67 9.85 -2.70
C PRO A 619 -17.36 9.14 -1.53
N GLU A 620 -18.67 8.83 -1.63
CA GLU A 620 -19.39 8.09 -0.59
C GLU A 620 -18.95 6.61 -0.52
N LYS A 621 -18.33 6.08 -1.58
CA LYS A 621 -17.81 4.71 -1.62
C LYS A 621 -16.40 4.55 -1.05
N ALA A 622 -15.79 5.63 -0.57
CA ALA A 622 -14.49 5.58 0.08
C ALA A 622 -14.55 4.72 1.35
N ASN A 623 -13.61 3.77 1.49
CA ASN A 623 -13.48 2.93 2.69
C ASN A 623 -12.49 3.49 3.71
N LEU A 624 -11.85 4.62 3.41
CA LEU A 624 -11.05 5.39 4.33
C LEU A 624 -11.65 6.80 4.45
N ARG A 625 -11.55 7.42 5.62
CA ARG A 625 -12.00 8.80 5.78
C ARG A 625 -11.07 9.77 5.04
N ARG A 626 -11.58 10.98 4.76
CA ARG A 626 -10.77 12.06 4.19
C ARG A 626 -9.67 12.45 5.17
N SER A 627 -8.47 12.70 4.64
CA SER A 627 -7.29 13.05 5.40
C SER A 627 -7.04 12.07 6.54
N ARG A 628 -6.89 10.79 6.13
CA ARG A 628 -6.58 9.65 7.00
C ARG A 628 -5.66 8.63 6.33
N GLY A 629 -4.87 9.05 5.34
CA GLY A 629 -4.04 8.14 4.55
C GLY A 629 -2.73 7.78 5.24
N TYR A 630 -1.62 7.66 4.51
CA TYR A 630 -0.32 7.42 5.17
C TYR A 630 0.16 8.65 5.93
N GLU A 631 0.76 8.41 7.09
CA GLU A 631 1.43 9.42 7.95
C GLU A 631 2.77 8.91 8.47
N GLY A 632 2.94 7.59 8.63
CA GLY A 632 4.22 6.99 9.02
C GLY A 632 4.79 6.11 7.91
N LEU A 633 6.11 6.12 7.74
CA LEU A 633 6.81 5.18 6.87
C LEU A 633 8.07 4.65 7.56
N GLY A 634 7.89 3.57 8.32
CA GLY A 634 9.02 2.82 8.89
C GLY A 634 9.81 2.07 7.82
N TYR A 635 10.98 1.58 8.19
CA TYR A 635 11.83 0.75 7.32
C TYR A 635 12.62 -0.26 8.15
N SER A 636 12.96 -1.42 7.58
CA SER A 636 13.92 -2.33 8.18
C SER A 636 15.32 -1.70 8.17
N PRO A 637 16.18 -1.93 9.18
CA PRO A 637 17.57 -1.41 9.20
C PRO A 637 18.36 -1.68 7.91
N ASP A 638 18.13 -2.82 7.27
CA ASP A 638 18.78 -3.18 5.99
C ASP A 638 18.13 -2.54 4.74
N LEU A 639 17.10 -1.71 4.92
CA LEU A 639 16.31 -1.03 3.89
C LEU A 639 15.66 -1.94 2.84
N THR A 640 15.53 -3.24 3.14
CA THR A 640 14.88 -4.20 2.23
C THR A 640 13.38 -4.28 2.40
N THR A 641 12.81 -3.66 3.43
CA THR A 641 11.37 -3.62 3.70
C THR A 641 10.97 -2.26 4.25
N LEU A 642 9.83 -1.74 3.81
CA LEU A 642 9.19 -0.54 4.34
C LEU A 642 7.93 -0.94 5.11
N TYR A 643 7.58 -0.14 6.11
CA TYR A 643 6.41 -0.32 6.97
C TYR A 643 5.50 0.91 6.93
N PRO A 644 4.67 1.06 5.88
CA PRO A 644 3.71 2.15 5.77
C PRO A 644 2.64 2.05 6.86
N LEU A 645 2.33 3.15 7.53
CA LEU A 645 1.35 3.26 8.61
C LEU A 645 0.29 4.32 8.29
N LEU A 646 -0.98 3.90 8.31
CA LEU A 646 -2.11 4.80 8.09
C LEU A 646 -2.41 5.66 9.34
N GLU A 647 -2.98 6.86 9.12
CA GLU A 647 -3.50 7.73 10.19
C GLU A 647 -4.86 7.28 10.72
N GLY A 648 -5.69 6.67 9.86
CA GLY A 648 -7.06 6.32 10.21
C GLY A 648 -7.49 4.91 9.87
N SER A 649 -8.55 4.50 10.54
CA SER A 649 -9.17 3.19 10.38
C SER A 649 -9.86 3.07 9.03
N VAL A 650 -9.70 1.92 8.38
CA VAL A 650 -10.47 1.53 7.20
C VAL A 650 -11.82 0.98 7.68
N VAL A 651 -12.89 1.21 6.91
CA VAL A 651 -14.22 0.67 7.20
C VAL A 651 -14.13 -0.86 7.35
N GLY A 652 -14.61 -1.39 8.48
CA GLY A 652 -14.51 -2.80 8.85
C GLY A 652 -13.39 -3.13 9.84
N ASP A 653 -12.43 -2.23 10.05
CA ASP A 653 -11.40 -2.40 11.07
C ASP A 653 -11.97 -2.29 12.50
N PRO A 654 -11.31 -2.88 13.51
CA PRO A 654 -11.66 -2.64 14.91
C PRO A 654 -11.62 -1.15 15.27
N ASP A 655 -12.41 -0.75 16.27
CA ASP A 655 -12.37 0.60 16.81
C ASP A 655 -10.93 0.99 17.22
N ASN A 656 -10.52 2.21 16.88
CA ASN A 656 -9.20 2.79 17.17
C ASN A 656 -8.01 2.09 16.49
N ALA A 657 -8.24 1.17 15.56
CA ALA A 657 -7.17 0.47 14.85
C ALA A 657 -6.73 1.24 13.61
N VAL A 658 -5.42 1.41 13.42
CA VAL A 658 -4.84 1.89 12.16
C VAL A 658 -3.82 0.87 11.64
N ARG A 659 -3.79 0.66 10.34
CA ARG A 659 -3.07 -0.48 9.73
C ARG A 659 -1.60 -0.18 9.51
N ILE A 660 -0.75 -1.16 9.80
CA ILE A 660 0.66 -1.22 9.42
C ILE A 660 0.80 -2.24 8.29
N TYR A 661 1.40 -1.84 7.18
CA TYR A 661 1.65 -2.70 6.02
C TYR A 661 3.11 -3.15 5.96
N GLU A 662 3.37 -4.23 5.22
CA GLU A 662 4.70 -4.58 4.75
C GLU A 662 4.80 -4.22 3.25
N PHE A 663 5.90 -3.59 2.85
CA PHE A 663 6.15 -3.22 1.45
C PHE A 663 7.60 -3.54 1.05
N ASP A 664 7.78 -4.25 -0.06
CA ASP A 664 9.09 -4.57 -0.63
C ASP A 664 9.46 -3.51 -1.70
N PRO A 665 10.44 -2.62 -1.43
CA PRO A 665 10.88 -1.59 -2.37
C PRO A 665 11.57 -2.16 -3.61
N ALA A 666 12.16 -3.36 -3.55
CA ALA A 666 12.85 -3.95 -4.70
C ALA A 666 11.86 -4.48 -5.76
N SER A 667 10.73 -5.02 -5.30
CA SER A 667 9.65 -5.48 -6.19
C SER A 667 8.53 -4.46 -6.39
N ALA A 668 8.53 -3.37 -5.61
CA ALA A 668 7.49 -2.35 -5.57
C ALA A 668 6.10 -2.95 -5.31
N SER A 669 6.00 -3.80 -4.27
CA SER A 669 4.76 -4.50 -3.94
C SER A 669 4.53 -4.65 -2.44
N PHE A 670 3.25 -4.61 -2.06
CA PHE A 670 2.80 -4.90 -0.71
C PHE A 670 2.78 -6.39 -0.42
N GLY A 671 2.85 -6.75 0.87
CA GLY A 671 2.55 -8.09 1.36
C GLY A 671 1.11 -8.54 1.05
N ASP A 672 0.85 -9.83 1.27
CA ASP A 672 -0.47 -10.45 1.05
C ASP A 672 -1.46 -10.19 2.23
N GLU A 673 -0.99 -9.60 3.33
CA GLU A 673 -1.74 -9.25 4.53
C GLU A 673 -1.13 -8.01 5.21
N ILE A 674 -1.82 -7.43 6.19
CA ILE A 674 -1.24 -6.38 7.05
C ILE A 674 -0.30 -7.01 8.08
N VAL A 675 0.69 -6.25 8.55
CA VAL A 675 1.56 -6.66 9.67
C VAL A 675 0.76 -6.72 10.97
N GLY A 676 -0.07 -5.71 11.19
CA GLY A 676 -0.93 -5.59 12.37
C GLY A 676 -1.55 -4.21 12.49
N PHE A 677 -2.26 -4.00 13.59
CA PHE A 677 -2.92 -2.74 13.93
C PHE A 677 -2.16 -2.00 15.02
N TYR A 678 -1.82 -0.73 14.77
CA TYR A 678 -1.52 0.21 15.85
C TYR A 678 -2.83 0.66 16.49
N GLY A 679 -2.98 0.47 17.80
CA GLY A 679 -4.19 0.89 18.53
C GLY A 679 -4.05 2.28 19.12
N LEU A 680 -4.85 3.24 18.68
CA LEU A 680 -4.89 4.60 19.24
C LEU A 680 -5.42 4.61 20.68
N GLU A 681 -4.91 5.48 21.55
CA GLU A 681 -5.47 5.68 22.91
C GLU A 681 -6.90 6.25 22.86
N ASP A 682 -7.19 7.06 21.84
CA ASP A 682 -8.49 7.66 21.57
C ASP A 682 -8.69 7.76 20.04
N PRO A 683 -9.86 7.39 19.49
CA PRO A 683 -10.11 7.44 18.04
C PRO A 683 -10.05 8.85 17.43
N SER A 684 -10.03 9.90 18.25
CA SER A 684 -9.84 11.28 17.81
C SER A 684 -8.37 11.70 17.72
N HIS A 685 -7.44 10.86 18.17
CA HIS A 685 -6.01 11.06 17.98
C HIS A 685 -5.61 10.74 16.54
N ALA A 686 -4.37 11.09 16.24
CA ALA A 686 -3.70 10.82 14.99
C ALA A 686 -2.28 10.34 15.30
N ILE A 687 -1.72 9.55 14.39
CA ILE A 687 -0.27 9.35 14.39
C ILE A 687 0.42 10.54 13.73
N GLY A 688 1.75 10.61 13.85
CA GLY A 688 2.54 11.66 13.21
C GLY A 688 3.70 11.14 12.38
N ASP A 689 4.42 10.12 12.86
CA ASP A 689 5.51 9.50 12.11
C ASP A 689 5.87 8.15 12.76
N MET A 690 6.60 7.30 12.03
CA MET A 690 7.08 5.99 12.45
C MET A 690 8.54 5.77 11.99
N THR A 691 9.46 5.52 12.92
CA THR A 691 10.89 5.32 12.63
C THR A 691 11.43 4.06 13.30
N PRO A 692 12.38 3.31 12.68
CA PRO A 692 12.89 2.09 13.27
C PRO A 692 13.80 2.35 14.47
N VAL A 693 13.82 1.38 15.38
CA VAL A 693 14.84 1.19 16.40
C VAL A 693 15.70 0.00 16.04
N ASN A 694 15.08 -1.11 15.63
CA ASN A 694 15.73 -2.31 15.10
C ASN A 694 14.78 -3.05 14.15
N ASP A 695 15.07 -4.31 13.81
CA ASP A 695 14.24 -5.14 12.90
C ASP A 695 12.78 -5.28 13.35
N ASP A 696 12.50 -5.26 14.66
CA ASP A 696 11.18 -5.55 15.22
C ASP A 696 10.55 -4.33 15.93
N GLU A 697 11.36 -3.42 16.49
CA GLU A 697 10.91 -2.31 17.32
C GLU A 697 10.95 -0.95 16.58
N PHE A 698 9.89 -0.15 16.73
CA PHE A 698 9.71 1.16 16.08
C PHE A 698 9.22 2.22 17.07
N ILE A 699 9.54 3.49 16.84
CA ILE A 699 8.94 4.61 17.56
C ILE A 699 7.83 5.20 16.72
N VAL A 700 6.65 5.37 17.33
CA VAL A 700 5.48 6.04 16.72
C VAL A 700 5.09 7.27 17.54
N ILE A 701 4.81 8.37 16.86
CA ILE A 701 4.22 9.57 17.45
C ILE A 701 2.70 9.43 17.49
N GLU A 702 2.06 9.71 18.63
CA GLU A 702 0.61 9.82 18.74
C GLU A 702 0.21 11.15 19.41
N ARG A 703 -0.74 11.87 18.80
CA ARG A 703 -1.12 13.24 19.20
C ARG A 703 -2.62 13.51 19.11
N ASP A 704 -3.11 14.36 20.00
CA ASP A 704 -4.44 14.98 19.82
C ASP A 704 -4.39 16.12 18.78
N GLY A 705 -5.54 16.59 18.30
CA GLY A 705 -5.61 17.75 17.39
C GLY A 705 -5.54 19.13 18.08
N ARG A 706 -5.07 19.21 19.33
CA ARG A 706 -5.03 20.45 20.12
C ARG A 706 -3.62 21.03 20.18
N GLN A 707 -3.50 22.32 20.50
CA GLN A 707 -2.22 23.05 20.57
C GLN A 707 -2.16 24.00 21.79
N GLY A 708 -0.96 24.49 22.09
CA GLY A 708 -0.71 25.44 23.18
C GLY A 708 -1.20 24.95 24.54
N GLU A 709 -1.87 25.82 25.31
CA GLU A 709 -2.42 25.46 26.63
C GLU A 709 -3.57 24.42 26.57
N GLU A 710 -4.17 24.20 25.39
CA GLU A 710 -5.27 23.25 25.21
C GLU A 710 -4.78 21.84 24.85
N ALA A 711 -3.52 21.70 24.41
CA ALA A 711 -2.88 20.41 24.13
C ALA A 711 -2.95 19.52 25.38
N ALA A 712 -3.45 18.29 25.21
CA ALA A 712 -3.63 17.36 26.32
C ALA A 712 -2.90 16.03 26.11
N PHE A 713 -2.54 15.69 24.86
CA PHE A 713 -1.89 14.43 24.54
C PHE A 713 -0.91 14.60 23.37
N LYS A 714 0.39 14.40 23.62
CA LYS A 714 1.49 14.35 22.64
C LYS A 714 2.52 13.35 23.15
N LYS A 715 2.59 12.14 22.62
CA LYS A 715 3.41 11.06 23.16
C LYS A 715 4.15 10.29 22.09
N LEU A 716 5.25 9.68 22.50
CA LEU A 716 5.99 8.70 21.74
C LEU A 716 5.73 7.32 22.33
N TYR A 717 5.50 6.33 21.47
CA TYR A 717 5.34 4.93 21.81
C TYR A 717 6.42 4.10 21.15
N LEU A 718 7.01 3.16 21.89
CA LEU A 718 7.78 2.06 21.33
C LEU A 718 6.80 0.93 20.97
N VAL A 719 6.86 0.46 19.74
CA VAL A 719 5.97 -0.54 19.15
C VAL A 719 6.80 -1.73 18.72
N ASP A 720 6.37 -2.95 19.05
CA ASP A 720 7.02 -4.20 18.67
C ASP A 720 6.16 -4.95 17.65
N LEU A 721 6.61 -5.02 16.40
CA LEU A 721 5.88 -5.67 15.31
C LEU A 721 5.93 -7.20 15.38
N SER A 722 6.85 -7.77 16.19
CA SER A 722 6.97 -9.22 16.36
C SER A 722 5.96 -9.80 17.34
N GLU A 723 5.32 -8.95 18.15
CA GLU A 723 4.33 -9.31 19.18
C GLU A 723 2.95 -8.76 18.81
N VAL A 724 2.17 -9.56 18.08
CA VAL A 724 0.79 -9.25 17.68
C VAL A 724 -0.20 -10.09 18.50
N ASP A 725 -1.22 -9.45 19.06
CA ASP A 725 -2.25 -10.14 19.84
C ASP A 725 -3.29 -10.89 18.97
N ALA A 726 -4.28 -11.52 19.62
CA ALA A 726 -5.27 -12.34 18.91
C ALA A 726 -6.27 -11.50 18.09
N GLU A 727 -6.37 -10.21 18.40
CA GLU A 727 -7.22 -9.23 17.74
C GLU A 727 -6.44 -8.45 16.65
N GLY A 728 -5.15 -8.75 16.47
CA GLY A 728 -4.29 -8.19 15.44
C GLY A 728 -3.54 -6.93 15.86
N PHE A 729 -3.58 -6.52 17.12
CA PHE A 729 -2.88 -5.31 17.59
C PHE A 729 -1.42 -5.61 17.95
N VAL A 730 -0.51 -4.72 17.56
CA VAL A 730 0.91 -4.77 17.94
C VAL A 730 1.11 -4.31 19.39
N GLU A 731 2.08 -4.90 20.11
CA GLU A 731 2.43 -4.45 21.45
C GLU A 731 3.00 -3.02 21.41
N LYS A 732 2.47 -2.13 22.25
CA LYS A 732 2.95 -0.75 22.39
C LYS A 732 3.23 -0.36 23.84
N THR A 733 4.31 0.37 24.06
CA THR A 733 4.73 0.89 25.37
C THR A 733 5.03 2.39 25.28
N GLU A 734 4.51 3.19 26.22
CA GLU A 734 4.82 4.63 26.28
C GLU A 734 6.33 4.85 26.49
N LEU A 735 6.94 5.62 25.59
CA LEU A 735 8.37 5.94 25.59
C LEU A 735 8.64 7.35 26.16
N ALA A 736 7.88 8.36 25.71
CA ALA A 736 8.03 9.74 26.19
C ALA A 736 6.73 10.56 26.11
N ASP A 737 6.63 11.58 26.97
CA ASP A 737 5.55 12.57 26.99
C ASP A 737 6.11 13.92 26.52
N LEU A 738 5.76 14.34 25.30
CA LEU A 738 6.27 15.55 24.66
C LEU A 738 5.73 16.82 25.29
N LEU A 739 4.71 16.75 26.15
CA LEU A 739 4.24 17.89 26.94
C LEU A 739 5.01 18.07 28.25
N ASN A 740 5.96 17.19 28.56
CA ASN A 740 6.62 17.13 29.86
C ASN A 740 8.09 16.67 29.77
N ILE A 741 8.91 17.45 29.06
CA ILE A 741 10.34 17.22 28.86
C ILE A 741 11.13 18.10 29.85
N ALA A 742 12.17 17.56 30.47
CA ALA A 742 13.02 18.37 31.35
C ALA A 742 13.95 19.29 30.53
N ASP A 743 14.02 20.57 30.86
CA ASP A 743 14.95 21.53 30.22
C ASP A 743 15.71 22.32 31.30
N PRO A 744 16.67 21.69 32.01
CA PRO A 744 17.37 22.33 33.11
C PRO A 744 18.27 23.50 32.67
N ASP A 745 18.61 23.56 31.38
CA ASP A 745 19.54 24.52 30.80
C ASP A 745 18.84 25.66 30.02
N ASP A 746 17.49 25.64 29.95
CA ASP A 746 16.65 26.67 29.30
C ASP A 746 17.07 26.86 27.83
N LEU A 747 17.22 25.74 27.10
CA LEU A 747 17.77 25.72 25.75
C LEU A 747 16.91 26.51 24.75
N ASN A 748 15.59 26.54 24.95
CA ASN A 748 14.66 27.35 24.15
C ASN A 748 14.55 28.83 24.62
N ASN A 749 15.26 29.20 25.69
CA ASN A 749 15.28 30.53 26.30
C ASN A 749 13.89 31.09 26.72
N ASP A 750 12.95 30.24 27.15
CA ASP A 750 11.64 30.66 27.64
C ASP A 750 11.61 30.99 29.15
N GLY A 751 12.67 30.64 29.87
CA GLY A 751 12.86 30.89 31.30
C GLY A 751 12.22 29.86 32.24
N GLU A 752 11.64 28.79 31.70
CA GLU A 752 11.15 27.65 32.44
C GLU A 752 12.23 26.54 32.53
N THR A 753 11.92 25.44 33.21
CA THR A 753 12.84 24.28 33.33
C THR A 753 12.20 22.97 32.90
N VAL A 754 11.02 23.10 32.30
CA VAL A 754 10.24 22.02 31.72
C VAL A 754 9.80 22.54 30.37
N PHE A 755 10.21 21.85 29.34
CA PHE A 755 9.85 22.10 27.97
C PHE A 755 8.59 21.32 27.61
N SER A 756 7.72 21.94 26.82
CA SER A 756 6.55 21.31 26.24
C SER A 756 6.55 21.55 24.74
N PHE A 757 6.14 20.54 23.96
CA PHE A 757 6.02 20.59 22.50
C PHE A 757 4.54 20.53 22.06
N PRO A 758 3.72 21.58 22.33
CA PRO A 758 2.27 21.51 22.20
C PRO A 758 1.79 21.97 20.81
N PHE A 759 2.34 21.40 19.74
CA PHE A 759 1.96 21.72 18.36
C PHE A 759 0.75 20.91 17.90
N VAL A 760 -0.01 21.42 16.92
CA VAL A 760 -1.17 20.69 16.37
C VAL A 760 -0.68 19.38 15.78
N THR A 761 0.31 19.49 14.89
CA THR A 761 0.98 18.42 14.16
C THR A 761 2.42 18.29 14.68
N ILE A 762 2.89 17.04 14.77
CA ILE A 762 4.23 16.62 15.17
C ILE A 762 4.47 15.37 14.34
N GLU A 763 5.23 15.52 13.27
CA GLU A 763 5.24 14.57 12.14
C GLU A 763 6.66 14.17 11.72
N ASP A 764 7.62 14.36 12.63
CA ASP A 764 9.01 13.99 12.38
C ASP A 764 9.59 13.33 13.63
N VAL A 765 10.05 12.09 13.51
CA VAL A 765 10.90 11.43 14.51
C VAL A 765 12.04 10.64 13.86
N LEU A 766 13.23 10.79 14.42
CA LEU A 766 14.41 10.04 13.96
C LEU A 766 15.23 9.55 15.14
N VAL A 767 15.62 8.27 15.12
CA VAL A 767 16.56 7.73 16.11
C VAL A 767 17.97 8.19 15.75
N LEU A 768 18.62 8.92 16.66
CA LEU A 768 19.99 9.39 16.45
C LEU A 768 21.00 8.38 17.02
N ASP A 769 20.74 7.87 18.22
CA ASP A 769 21.57 6.89 18.90
C ASP A 769 20.76 6.07 19.95
N GLU A 770 21.43 5.22 20.74
CA GLU A 770 20.81 4.40 21.79
C GLU A 770 19.96 5.18 22.81
N GLN A 771 20.16 6.48 22.97
CA GLN A 771 19.47 7.27 24.00
C GLN A 771 18.93 8.61 23.49
N THR A 772 19.28 9.04 22.28
CA THR A 772 18.87 10.34 21.73
C THR A 772 18.00 10.17 20.48
N ILE A 773 16.93 10.95 20.42
CA ILE A 773 16.06 11.05 19.23
C ILE A 773 15.92 12.51 18.81
N LEU A 774 15.66 12.72 17.52
CA LEU A 774 15.20 13.98 16.95
C LEU A 774 13.67 13.95 16.85
N VAL A 775 13.03 15.07 17.17
CA VAL A 775 11.59 15.29 16.94
C VAL A 775 11.41 16.68 16.34
N ALA A 776 10.52 16.83 15.37
CA ALA A 776 10.14 18.14 14.84
C ALA A 776 8.62 18.26 14.64
N ASN A 777 8.17 19.50 14.43
CA ASN A 777 6.76 19.78 14.14
C ASN A 777 6.59 20.26 12.70
N ASP A 778 5.45 19.87 12.13
CA ASP A 778 4.80 20.64 11.10
C ASP A 778 4.14 21.89 11.74
N ASN A 779 4.37 23.06 11.15
CA ASN A 779 3.75 24.31 11.56
C ASN A 779 2.50 24.67 10.73
N ASN A 780 2.03 23.77 9.87
CA ASN A 780 0.71 23.79 9.26
C ASN A 780 0.42 25.17 8.61
N TYR A 781 1.38 25.67 7.85
CA TYR A 781 1.48 27.08 7.54
C TYR A 781 0.37 27.57 6.59
N PRO A 782 -0.30 28.71 6.85
CA PRO A 782 -0.06 29.69 7.93
C PRO A 782 -1.08 29.59 9.08
N PHE A 783 -1.63 28.41 9.38
CA PHE A 783 -2.81 28.23 10.22
C PHE A 783 -2.51 28.00 11.70
N SER A 784 -1.47 27.24 12.03
CA SER A 784 -1.09 26.93 13.41
C SER A 784 -0.38 28.12 14.09
N ILE A 785 -0.40 28.11 15.43
CA ILE A 785 0.18 29.16 16.29
C ILE A 785 1.02 28.59 17.44
N GLY A 786 0.97 27.28 17.66
CA GLY A 786 1.67 26.54 18.71
C GLY A 786 1.58 27.20 20.08
N ARG A 787 2.72 27.71 20.56
CA ARG A 787 2.91 28.30 21.89
C ARG A 787 2.56 29.81 21.97
N GLY A 788 2.42 30.50 20.83
CA GLY A 788 2.39 31.97 20.76
C GLY A 788 1.12 32.57 20.16
N PRO A 789 1.01 33.91 20.11
CA PRO A 789 -0.05 34.60 19.35
C PRO A 789 0.29 34.76 17.86
N ASP A 790 1.55 34.52 17.49
CA ASP A 790 2.04 34.51 16.11
C ASP A 790 2.05 33.06 15.61
N ILE A 791 2.16 32.87 14.30
CA ILE A 791 2.32 31.55 13.69
C ILE A 791 3.57 30.85 14.25
N ASP A 792 3.49 29.53 14.39
CA ASP A 792 4.57 28.70 14.88
C ASP A 792 5.68 28.51 13.85
N ASN A 793 6.90 28.45 14.36
CA ASN A 793 8.08 28.06 13.63
C ASN A 793 8.08 26.53 13.46
N ASN A 794 8.87 26.02 12.50
CA ASN A 794 9.30 24.63 12.57
C ASN A 794 10.41 24.55 13.61
N GLU A 795 10.16 23.82 14.68
CA GLU A 795 11.10 23.57 15.77
C GLU A 795 11.62 22.14 15.65
N ILE A 796 12.94 22.01 15.77
CA ILE A 796 13.63 20.74 15.70
C ILE A 796 14.32 20.55 17.05
N ILE A 797 13.99 19.48 17.75
CA ILE A 797 14.48 19.21 19.10
C ILE A 797 15.19 17.87 19.16
N GLN A 798 16.20 17.78 20.02
CA GLN A 798 16.83 16.54 20.40
C GLN A 798 16.47 16.21 21.84
N ILE A 799 16.00 14.98 22.05
CA ILE A 799 15.52 14.48 23.34
C ILE A 799 16.39 13.30 23.76
N GLU A 800 17.01 13.40 24.93
CA GLU A 800 17.65 12.28 25.62
C GLU A 800 16.58 11.50 26.40
N LEU A 801 16.33 10.27 25.99
CA LEU A 801 15.35 9.34 26.57
C LEU A 801 15.80 8.87 27.96
N ASP A 802 14.82 8.56 28.82
CA ASP A 802 15.13 8.13 30.19
C ASP A 802 15.54 6.66 30.30
N GLN A 803 15.21 5.85 29.29
CA GLN A 803 15.72 4.50 29.07
C GLN A 803 16.40 4.46 27.69
N PRO A 804 17.55 3.76 27.58
CA PRO A 804 18.14 3.51 26.28
C PRO A 804 17.29 2.53 25.46
N LEU A 805 17.27 2.76 24.16
CA LEU A 805 16.72 1.93 23.10
C LEU A 805 17.70 0.77 22.77
N ASN A 806 17.16 -0.31 22.21
CA ASN A 806 17.96 -1.40 21.67
C ASN A 806 18.21 -1.16 20.17
N VAL A 807 19.08 -0.20 19.85
CA VAL A 807 19.25 0.28 18.47
C VAL A 807 20.07 -0.71 17.64
N ASP A 808 19.58 -1.01 16.44
CA ASP A 808 20.35 -1.78 15.46
C ASP A 808 21.57 -0.98 14.96
N PRO A 809 22.74 -1.60 14.73
CA PRO A 809 23.93 -0.89 14.24
C PRO A 809 23.75 -0.11 12.93
N ASP A 810 22.76 -0.46 12.12
CA ASP A 810 22.48 0.25 10.86
C ASP A 810 21.43 1.39 11.04
N VAL A 811 20.95 1.64 12.27
CA VAL A 811 20.01 2.72 12.62
C VAL A 811 20.71 3.85 13.38
N GLY A 812 20.56 5.08 12.88
CA GLY A 812 21.06 6.30 13.52
C GLY A 812 22.49 6.71 13.11
N MET A 813 22.98 7.79 13.71
CA MET A 813 24.35 8.29 13.53
C MET A 813 25.20 7.85 14.71
N ILE A 814 26.11 6.90 14.49
CA ILE A 814 26.71 6.19 15.62
C ILE A 814 28.10 6.73 16.03
N VAL A 815 28.83 7.46 15.18
CA VAL A 815 30.21 7.86 15.52
C VAL A 815 30.65 9.15 14.82
N GLU A 816 31.35 10.08 15.49
CA GLU A 816 32.08 11.14 14.79
C GLU A 816 33.48 10.67 14.36
N VAL A 817 33.86 10.91 13.10
CA VAL A 817 35.17 10.52 12.55
C VAL A 817 35.97 11.76 12.15
N GLY A 818 37.12 11.94 12.77
CA GLY A 818 38.10 12.95 12.35
C GLY A 818 39.22 12.38 11.48
N LEU A 819 39.71 13.18 10.54
CA LEU A 819 40.80 12.82 9.65
C LEU A 819 42.04 13.68 9.91
N THR A 820 43.18 13.04 10.15
CA THR A 820 44.46 13.74 10.28
C THR A 820 45.54 13.07 9.44
N VAL A 821 46.59 13.81 9.10
CA VAL A 821 47.78 13.28 8.43
C VAL A 821 49.05 13.60 9.23
N ASP A 822 49.96 12.64 9.32
CA ASP A 822 51.22 12.81 10.07
C ASP A 822 52.23 13.75 9.38
N LYS A 823 52.17 13.83 8.04
CA LYS A 823 52.99 14.71 7.19
C LYS A 823 52.13 15.36 6.10
N THR A 824 52.14 16.69 6.06
CA THR A 824 51.48 17.48 5.00
C THR A 824 52.39 17.72 3.79
N THR A 825 53.67 17.35 3.88
CA THR A 825 54.64 17.50 2.79
C THR A 825 55.60 16.31 2.82
N VAL A 826 55.71 15.62 1.70
CA VAL A 826 56.54 14.44 1.48
C VAL A 826 57.29 14.58 0.16
N SER A 827 58.40 13.86 -0.03
CA SER A 827 59.11 13.81 -1.31
C SER A 827 58.64 12.60 -2.12
N GLU A 828 58.64 12.70 -3.44
CA GLU A 828 58.38 11.56 -4.35
C GLU A 828 59.39 10.39 -4.19
N ASP A 829 60.55 10.59 -3.52
CA ASP A 829 61.61 9.59 -3.34
C ASP A 829 61.30 8.49 -2.27
N ALA A 830 60.21 7.73 -2.41
CA ALA A 830 59.86 6.63 -1.49
C ALA A 830 59.66 7.08 -0.02
N ASP A 831 59.13 8.27 0.19
CA ASP A 831 58.71 8.74 1.50
C ASP A 831 57.31 8.19 1.84
N THR A 832 56.89 8.29 3.09
CA THR A 832 55.58 7.78 3.52
C THR A 832 54.79 8.83 4.29
N TYR A 833 53.48 8.86 4.11
CA TYR A 833 52.55 9.60 4.95
C TYR A 833 51.40 8.69 5.38
N THR A 834 50.78 9.01 6.50
CA THR A 834 49.74 8.19 7.13
C THR A 834 48.52 9.03 7.42
N LEU A 835 47.41 8.67 6.78
CA LEU A 835 46.08 9.14 7.18
C LEU A 835 45.66 8.41 8.45
N THR A 836 45.15 9.15 9.43
CA THR A 836 44.65 8.64 10.70
C THR A 836 43.20 9.05 10.85
N PHE A 837 42.34 8.05 10.90
CA PHE A 837 40.92 8.16 11.20
C PHE A 837 40.76 8.02 12.71
N THR A 838 40.14 9.00 13.35
CA THR A 838 40.00 9.06 14.82
C THR A 838 38.51 9.09 15.14
N LEU A 839 38.07 8.17 15.98
CA LEU A 839 36.68 8.10 16.39
C LEU A 839 36.56 8.76 17.76
N ASP A 840 35.49 9.52 17.98
CA ASP A 840 35.13 10.06 19.29
C ASP A 840 34.75 8.93 20.28
N GLU A 841 34.18 7.84 19.77
CA GLU A 841 33.90 6.59 20.48
C GLU A 841 34.59 5.36 19.84
N ALA A 842 34.32 4.14 20.31
CA ALA A 842 34.93 2.94 19.72
C ALA A 842 34.05 2.39 18.61
N ALA A 843 34.63 1.91 17.50
CA ALA A 843 33.86 1.33 16.39
C ALA A 843 32.90 0.22 16.89
N PRO A 844 31.65 0.19 16.38
CA PRO A 844 30.59 -0.70 16.85
C PRO A 844 30.87 -2.19 16.54
N GLU A 845 30.03 -3.09 17.07
CA GLU A 845 30.10 -4.52 16.78
C GLU A 845 29.89 -4.74 15.26
N GLY A 846 30.85 -5.40 14.59
CA GLY A 846 30.87 -5.48 13.11
C GLY A 846 31.86 -4.53 12.41
N GLY A 847 32.33 -3.49 13.11
CA GLY A 847 33.25 -2.47 12.58
C GLY A 847 32.52 -1.27 11.93
N LEU A 848 33.25 -0.18 11.68
CA LEU A 848 32.70 1.04 11.08
C LEU A 848 33.22 1.22 9.66
N ARG A 849 32.35 1.30 8.66
CA ARG A 849 32.76 1.65 7.29
C ARG A 849 33.01 3.15 7.20
N VAL A 850 34.17 3.55 6.68
CA VAL A 850 34.52 4.96 6.44
C VAL A 850 34.97 5.17 5.01
N VAL A 851 34.52 6.27 4.41
CA VAL A 851 34.76 6.60 3.01
C VAL A 851 35.42 7.96 2.90
N TRP A 852 36.35 8.10 1.96
CA TRP A 852 36.98 9.38 1.66
C TRP A 852 37.11 9.60 0.15
N SER A 853 37.05 10.88 -0.24
CA SER A 853 37.48 11.35 -1.56
C SER A 853 38.98 11.58 -1.59
N GLU A 854 39.55 11.37 -2.77
CA GLU A 854 40.93 11.69 -3.14
C GLU A 854 40.87 12.60 -4.37
N VAL A 855 41.30 13.86 -4.20
CA VAL A 855 41.36 14.85 -5.28
C VAL A 855 42.81 15.19 -5.56
N ASP A 856 43.28 14.78 -6.73
CA ASP A 856 44.63 15.08 -7.19
C ASP A 856 44.68 16.39 -7.98
N SER A 857 45.75 17.16 -7.79
CA SER A 857 46.00 18.41 -8.50
C SER A 857 46.54 18.23 -9.93
N ASP A 858 47.04 17.03 -10.27
CA ASP A 858 47.36 16.61 -11.64
C ASP A 858 46.48 15.41 -12.08
N SER A 859 46.28 15.29 -13.39
CA SER A 859 45.66 14.16 -14.08
C SER A 859 46.58 12.94 -14.25
N ALA A 860 47.85 13.05 -13.86
CA ALA A 860 48.85 11.99 -13.99
C ALA A 860 48.93 11.14 -12.70
N PHE A 861 48.04 10.16 -12.57
CA PHE A 861 48.15 9.18 -11.48
C PHE A 861 49.46 8.37 -11.59
N GLY A 862 50.34 8.48 -10.59
CA GLY A 862 51.61 7.76 -10.55
C GLY A 862 52.44 7.88 -9.26
N ASP A 863 52.18 8.93 -8.47
CA ASP A 863 53.06 9.33 -7.37
C ASP A 863 52.82 8.64 -6.02
N ILE A 864 51.82 7.76 -5.93
CA ILE A 864 51.45 7.06 -4.70
C ILE A 864 51.25 5.56 -4.98
N GLU A 865 51.91 4.71 -4.21
CA GLU A 865 51.72 3.26 -4.23
C GLU A 865 50.35 2.87 -3.62
N PHE A 866 49.54 2.14 -4.38
CA PHE A 866 48.26 1.56 -3.93
C PHE A 866 48.31 0.02 -3.99
N PRO A 867 47.73 -0.72 -3.03
CA PRO A 867 46.95 -0.26 -1.88
C PRO A 867 47.80 0.24 -0.70
N PRO A 868 47.28 1.16 0.14
CA PRO A 868 47.95 1.57 1.37
C PRO A 868 48.07 0.40 2.36
N THR A 869 49.00 0.54 3.30
CA THR A 869 49.09 -0.36 4.44
C THR A 869 48.10 0.07 5.53
N LEU A 870 47.15 -0.81 5.88
CA LEU A 870 46.14 -0.54 6.90
C LEU A 870 46.57 -1.02 8.31
N THR A 871 46.14 -0.31 9.35
CA THR A 871 46.23 -0.74 10.76
C THR A 871 44.93 -0.43 11.48
N ASN A 872 44.40 -1.42 12.23
CA ASN A 872 43.04 -1.39 12.84
C ASN A 872 41.92 -1.11 11.84
N ALA A 873 42.14 -1.48 10.59
CA ALA A 873 41.16 -1.41 9.53
C ALA A 873 41.35 -2.57 8.55
N SER A 874 40.27 -2.93 7.88
CA SER A 874 40.13 -4.02 6.92
C SER A 874 39.28 -3.57 5.71
N ASN A 875 39.00 -4.49 4.78
CA ASN A 875 38.13 -4.28 3.61
C ASN A 875 38.41 -3.00 2.81
N LEU A 876 39.63 -2.82 2.33
CA LEU A 876 39.92 -1.72 1.40
C LEU A 876 39.12 -1.91 0.11
N GLU A 877 38.21 -0.99 -0.16
CA GLU A 877 37.40 -0.92 -1.38
C GLU A 877 37.75 0.34 -2.17
N GLN A 878 37.75 0.19 -3.49
CA GLN A 878 37.92 1.31 -4.40
C GLN A 878 36.59 1.52 -5.12
N LEU A 879 35.86 2.57 -4.71
CA LEU A 879 34.46 2.79 -5.11
C LEU A 879 34.37 3.41 -6.52
N THR A 880 35.37 4.21 -6.91
CA THR A 880 35.51 4.73 -8.27
C THR A 880 36.90 4.41 -8.84
N PRO A 881 37.04 4.18 -10.17
CA PRO A 881 38.34 3.86 -10.77
C PRO A 881 39.36 5.00 -10.63
N GLN A 882 40.64 4.66 -10.44
CA GLN A 882 41.75 5.63 -10.52
C GLN A 882 41.75 6.35 -11.89
N GLY A 883 41.82 7.70 -11.90
CA GLY A 883 41.81 8.51 -13.13
C GLY A 883 40.62 9.46 -13.30
N GLU A 884 39.58 9.36 -12.46
CA GLU A 884 38.44 10.30 -12.45
C GLU A 884 38.77 11.58 -11.65
N GLU A 885 38.06 12.69 -11.90
CA GLU A 885 38.29 14.00 -11.25
C GLU A 885 38.13 13.95 -9.70
N LEU A 886 37.42 12.93 -9.19
CA LEU A 886 37.25 12.63 -7.76
C LEU A 886 37.30 11.11 -7.54
N ALA A 887 38.43 10.57 -7.09
CA ALA A 887 38.54 9.16 -6.72
C ALA A 887 37.95 8.92 -5.31
N ARG A 888 37.36 7.75 -5.05
CA ARG A 888 36.75 7.39 -3.77
C ARG A 888 37.25 6.04 -3.27
N SER A 889 37.61 5.99 -2.00
CA SER A 889 38.12 4.79 -1.33
C SER A 889 37.38 4.57 -0.02
N ALA A 890 37.20 3.31 0.38
CA ALA A 890 36.58 2.93 1.65
C ALA A 890 37.43 1.93 2.42
N ILE A 891 37.35 1.97 3.74
CA ILE A 891 37.87 0.93 4.65
C ILE A 891 36.84 0.62 5.73
N THR A 892 36.91 -0.56 6.32
CA THR A 892 36.20 -0.87 7.57
C THR A 892 37.16 -0.72 8.74
N ILE A 893 36.92 0.22 9.65
CA ILE A 893 37.61 0.34 10.94
C ILE A 893 37.19 -0.83 11.81
N ASP A 894 38.17 -1.60 12.30
CA ASP A 894 37.90 -2.86 13.00
C ASP A 894 37.15 -2.61 14.32
N GLU A 895 36.18 -3.49 14.65
CA GLU A 895 35.40 -3.47 15.91
C GLU A 895 36.24 -3.12 17.15
N GLY A 896 35.74 -2.17 17.95
CA GLY A 896 36.36 -1.72 19.20
C GLY A 896 37.60 -0.86 19.03
N ALA A 897 38.02 -0.53 17.80
CA ALA A 897 39.08 0.43 17.55
C ALA A 897 38.55 1.87 17.71
N THR A 898 39.32 2.73 18.39
CA THR A 898 39.04 4.18 18.48
C THR A 898 39.84 4.99 17.45
N SER A 899 40.62 4.30 16.61
CA SER A 899 41.40 4.91 15.54
C SER A 899 41.92 3.85 14.57
N ALA A 900 41.93 4.18 13.29
CA ALA A 900 42.53 3.40 12.22
C ALA A 900 43.50 4.25 11.40
N THR A 901 44.40 3.60 10.65
CA THR A 901 45.33 4.32 9.78
C THR A 901 45.48 3.68 8.41
N ALA A 902 45.63 4.52 7.39
CA ALA A 902 46.06 4.13 6.04
C ALA A 902 47.40 4.80 5.73
N THR A 903 48.47 4.00 5.57
CA THR A 903 49.81 4.49 5.24
C THR A 903 50.09 4.33 3.76
N PHE A 904 50.38 5.45 3.10
CA PHE A 904 50.74 5.54 1.69
C PHE A 904 52.25 5.72 1.52
N ILE A 905 52.79 5.25 0.39
CA ILE A 905 54.19 5.37 0.01
C ILE A 905 54.23 6.19 -1.28
N THR A 906 55.04 7.25 -1.33
CA THR A 906 55.23 8.02 -2.56
C THR A 906 56.21 7.31 -3.50
N VAL A 907 56.07 7.50 -4.81
CA VAL A 907 56.94 6.89 -5.82
C VAL A 907 57.42 7.96 -6.78
N ALA A 908 58.71 7.98 -7.09
CA ALA A 908 59.26 8.90 -8.08
C ALA A 908 58.90 8.41 -9.48
N ASP A 909 58.16 9.22 -10.22
CA ASP A 909 57.77 8.96 -11.61
C ASP A 909 58.88 9.34 -12.62
N GLU A 910 59.93 10.01 -12.13
CA GLU A 910 61.10 10.52 -12.86
C GLU A 910 60.76 11.60 -13.91
N THR A 911 59.59 12.26 -13.79
CA THR A 911 59.20 13.40 -14.61
C THR A 911 59.29 14.71 -13.81
N THR A 912 59.56 15.82 -14.52
CA THR A 912 59.64 17.15 -13.88
C THR A 912 58.37 17.92 -14.16
N GLU A 913 57.42 17.85 -13.24
CA GLU A 913 56.08 18.46 -13.33
C GLU A 913 55.79 19.51 -12.24
N GLY A 914 56.64 19.60 -11.21
CA GLY A 914 56.50 20.52 -10.08
C GLY A 914 55.75 19.90 -8.90
N ASP A 915 55.73 20.60 -7.75
CA ASP A 915 55.07 20.07 -6.55
C ASP A 915 53.58 19.80 -6.79
N GLU A 916 53.12 18.61 -6.39
CA GLU A 916 51.74 18.16 -6.50
C GLU A 916 51.03 18.17 -5.15
N SER A 917 49.70 18.11 -5.14
CA SER A 917 48.93 17.97 -3.91
C SER A 917 47.71 17.08 -4.07
N THR A 918 47.58 16.11 -3.17
CA THR A 918 46.37 15.31 -3.01
C THR A 918 45.57 15.82 -1.81
N VAL A 919 44.29 16.09 -2.01
CA VAL A 919 43.34 16.41 -0.94
C VAL A 919 42.52 15.16 -0.62
N TYR A 920 42.55 14.75 0.64
CA TYR A 920 41.73 13.68 1.18
C TYR A 920 40.61 14.30 2.00
N THR A 921 39.36 14.00 1.71
CA THR A 921 38.21 14.49 2.49
C THR A 921 37.30 13.33 2.84
N LEU A 922 37.00 13.14 4.12
CA LEU A 922 35.98 12.19 4.56
C LEU A 922 34.65 12.49 3.89
N MET A 923 33.94 11.44 3.50
CA MET A 923 32.56 11.55 3.03
C MET A 923 31.62 11.30 4.19
N ASP A 924 30.43 11.88 4.15
CA ASP A 924 29.36 11.49 5.05
C ASP A 924 28.71 10.19 4.57
N GLU A 925 28.46 9.26 5.49
CA GLU A 925 27.77 8.00 5.24
C GLU A 925 26.96 7.57 6.48
N ILE A 926 25.93 6.75 6.26
CA ILE A 926 25.17 6.12 7.36
C ILE A 926 26.15 5.40 8.30
N GLY A 927 26.05 5.72 9.59
CA GLY A 927 26.88 5.15 10.66
C GLY A 927 27.99 6.07 11.18
N TYR A 928 28.38 7.15 10.49
CA TYR A 928 29.28 8.16 11.06
C TYR A 928 29.18 9.56 10.43
N ALA A 929 29.47 10.59 11.23
CA ALA A 929 29.58 11.97 10.77
C ALA A 929 31.05 12.47 10.77
N PRO A 930 31.55 13.13 9.72
CA PRO A 930 32.87 13.76 9.77
C PRO A 930 32.93 14.92 10.78
N THR A 931 34.04 15.03 11.53
CA THR A 931 34.29 16.22 12.38
C THR A 931 34.72 17.43 11.54
N ASP A 932 34.77 18.64 12.15
CA ASP A 932 35.38 19.86 11.55
C ASP A 932 36.78 19.66 10.91
N ASP A 933 37.55 18.65 11.35
CA ASP A 933 38.83 18.24 10.76
C ASP A 933 38.64 17.03 9.80
N ASP A 934 37.76 17.17 8.79
CA ASP A 934 37.40 16.12 7.82
C ASP A 934 38.31 16.02 6.60
N SER A 935 39.12 17.04 6.35
CA SER A 935 39.95 17.18 5.16
C SER A 935 41.43 17.42 5.46
N VAL A 936 42.30 16.73 4.73
CA VAL A 936 43.76 16.90 4.80
C VAL A 936 44.37 17.03 3.42
N THR A 937 45.35 17.93 3.29
CA THR A 937 46.12 18.09 2.05
C THR A 937 47.55 17.59 2.25
N VAL A 938 48.01 16.75 1.34
CA VAL A 938 49.39 16.25 1.28
C VAL A 938 50.05 16.79 0.03
N THR A 939 51.13 17.55 0.18
CA THR A 939 51.96 18.01 -0.94
C THR A 939 53.10 17.02 -1.19
N ILE A 940 53.26 16.59 -2.44
CA ILE A 940 54.37 15.74 -2.90
C ILE A 940 55.39 16.65 -3.61
N GLU A 941 56.60 16.78 -3.05
CA GLU A 941 57.67 17.59 -3.63
C GLU A 941 58.36 16.82 -4.77
N ASP A 942 58.29 17.38 -5.98
CA ASP A 942 59.03 16.92 -7.16
C ASP A 942 60.53 17.18 -6.96
N THR A 943 61.30 16.10 -6.92
CA THR A 943 62.75 16.09 -6.73
C THR A 943 63.52 15.80 -8.02
N SER A 944 62.82 15.53 -9.11
CA SER A 944 63.39 15.26 -10.41
C SER A 944 64.18 16.48 -10.94
N VAL A 945 65.31 16.23 -11.59
CA VAL A 945 66.20 17.30 -12.10
C VAL A 945 66.19 17.34 -13.61
N THR A 946 65.72 18.47 -14.17
CA THR A 946 65.77 18.85 -15.60
C THR A 946 66.85 18.15 -16.44
N ALA A 947 66.49 17.00 -17.02
CA ALA A 947 67.18 16.41 -18.14
C ALA A 947 66.71 17.11 -19.43
N THR A 948 67.66 17.52 -20.26
CA THR A 948 67.38 18.22 -21.53
C THR A 948 66.44 17.42 -22.43
N GLU A 949 65.40 18.08 -22.94
CA GLU A 949 64.30 17.52 -23.74
C GLU A 949 64.67 16.39 -24.72
N PRO A 950 63.83 15.35 -24.85
CA PRO A 950 63.96 14.37 -25.91
C PRO A 950 63.57 14.99 -27.26
N PRO A 951 64.11 14.48 -28.38
CA PRO A 951 63.88 15.08 -29.69
C PRO A 951 62.41 14.92 -30.09
N ALA A 952 61.83 16.00 -30.61
CA ALA A 952 60.53 15.94 -31.27
C ALA A 952 60.57 14.93 -32.43
N PHE A 953 59.64 13.97 -32.40
CA PHE A 953 59.41 13.06 -33.52
C PHE A 953 59.08 13.85 -34.80
N GLY A 954 59.45 13.30 -35.96
CA GLY A 954 58.95 13.77 -37.26
C GLY A 954 57.42 13.61 -37.39
N LEU A 955 56.84 14.06 -38.51
CA LEU A 955 55.43 13.75 -38.80
C LEU A 955 55.24 12.23 -38.83
N PRO A 956 54.15 11.69 -38.26
CA PRO A 956 53.93 10.25 -38.23
C PRO A 956 53.79 9.67 -39.64
N VAL A 957 54.36 8.49 -39.85
CA VAL A 957 54.20 7.69 -41.08
C VAL A 957 53.07 6.68 -40.83
N PHE A 958 52.06 6.69 -41.70
CA PHE A 958 50.94 5.75 -41.66
C PHE A 958 50.96 4.87 -42.91
N GLY A 959 50.93 3.56 -42.73
CA GLY A 959 50.65 2.58 -43.77
C GLY A 959 49.15 2.47 -44.06
N SER A 960 48.80 1.50 -44.89
CA SER A 960 47.49 1.34 -45.50
C SER A 960 46.75 0.11 -44.97
N LEU A 961 45.83 -0.45 -45.78
CA LEU A 961 45.08 -1.67 -45.45
C LEU A 961 45.60 -2.89 -46.23
N ASP A 962 46.70 -2.73 -46.97
CA ASP A 962 47.37 -3.76 -47.77
C ASP A 962 48.80 -3.92 -47.25
N GLY A 963 49.32 -5.16 -47.23
CA GLY A 963 50.71 -5.40 -46.80
C GLY A 963 51.74 -4.68 -47.66
N GLU A 964 52.57 -3.84 -47.05
CA GLU A 964 53.57 -3.00 -47.69
C GLU A 964 54.93 -3.00 -46.97
N THR A 965 55.90 -2.25 -47.50
CA THR A 965 57.25 -2.15 -46.90
C THR A 965 57.52 -0.70 -46.55
N ILE A 966 57.76 -0.43 -45.27
CA ILE A 966 57.94 0.90 -44.70
C ILE A 966 59.37 1.04 -44.20
N GLU A 967 60.14 1.97 -44.77
CA GLU A 967 61.49 2.29 -44.31
C GLU A 967 61.43 3.42 -43.27
N ALA A 968 61.94 3.17 -42.08
CA ALA A 968 62.00 4.12 -40.97
C ALA A 968 63.42 4.68 -40.76
N GLY A 969 63.51 5.99 -40.54
CA GLY A 969 64.72 6.74 -40.24
C GLY A 969 65.14 6.69 -38.77
N SER A 970 65.35 7.86 -38.14
CA SER A 970 65.70 7.97 -36.70
C SER A 970 64.76 8.94 -36.03
N ASN A 971 64.30 8.63 -34.81
CA ASN A 971 63.24 9.37 -34.11
C ASN A 971 61.95 9.55 -34.94
N GLU A 972 61.52 8.48 -35.60
CA GLU A 972 60.27 8.44 -36.35
C GLU A 972 59.17 7.67 -35.59
N LEU A 973 57.93 8.06 -35.87
CA LEU A 973 56.72 7.40 -35.39
C LEU A 973 56.06 6.73 -36.59
N VAL A 974 55.98 5.40 -36.60
CA VAL A 974 55.48 4.60 -37.73
C VAL A 974 54.33 3.71 -37.29
N PHE A 975 53.27 3.71 -38.09
CA PHE A 975 52.09 2.87 -37.95
C PHE A 975 51.91 2.03 -39.21
N GLY A 976 51.99 0.69 -39.13
CA GLY A 976 51.83 -0.26 -40.24
C GLY A 976 50.41 -0.28 -40.77
N GLY A 977 49.44 -0.53 -39.89
CA GLY A 977 48.02 -0.49 -40.23
C GLY A 977 47.45 -1.89 -40.34
N ALA A 978 46.69 -2.18 -41.40
CA ALA A 978 46.14 -3.52 -41.59
C ALA A 978 46.83 -4.25 -42.75
N GLY A 979 47.07 -5.55 -42.57
CA GLY A 979 47.77 -6.39 -43.54
C GLY A 979 49.18 -6.76 -43.06
N ASN A 980 49.83 -7.69 -43.75
CA ASN A 980 51.15 -8.19 -43.37
C ASN A 980 52.24 -7.27 -43.92
N ASP A 981 52.77 -6.40 -43.08
CA ASP A 981 53.73 -5.35 -43.38
C ASP A 981 55.18 -5.77 -43.12
N VAL A 982 56.11 -5.02 -43.72
CA VAL A 982 57.54 -5.09 -43.42
C VAL A 982 58.00 -3.71 -42.97
N ILE A 983 58.37 -3.57 -41.70
CA ILE A 983 58.83 -2.30 -41.12
C ILE A 983 60.34 -2.38 -40.90
N ASP A 984 61.10 -1.66 -41.71
CA ASP A 984 62.57 -1.69 -41.70
C ASP A 984 63.16 -0.39 -41.15
N SER A 985 63.67 -0.43 -39.93
CA SER A 985 64.43 0.66 -39.28
C SER A 985 65.94 0.43 -39.27
N SER A 986 66.44 -0.64 -39.92
CA SER A 986 67.84 -1.06 -39.82
C SER A 986 68.84 -0.03 -40.36
N ALA A 987 68.41 0.86 -41.26
CA ALA A 987 69.24 1.96 -41.77
C ALA A 987 69.27 3.21 -40.87
N GLY A 988 68.45 3.24 -39.80
CA GLY A 988 68.25 4.35 -38.87
C GLY A 988 69.27 4.41 -37.72
N GLY A 989 69.35 5.58 -37.07
CA GLY A 989 70.17 5.82 -35.88
C GLY A 989 69.47 5.58 -34.54
N GLY A 990 68.30 4.92 -34.55
CA GLY A 990 67.50 4.61 -33.36
C GLY A 990 66.48 5.66 -32.94
N GLY A 991 65.79 5.38 -31.84
CA GLY A 991 64.80 6.26 -31.22
C GLY A 991 63.42 6.21 -31.87
N ASN A 992 63.13 5.21 -32.71
CA ASN A 992 61.84 5.09 -33.38
C ASN A 992 60.77 4.47 -32.45
N ARG A 993 59.50 4.81 -32.72
CA ARG A 993 58.32 4.15 -32.16
C ARG A 993 57.53 3.52 -33.32
N LEU A 994 57.51 2.20 -33.39
CA LEU A 994 57.00 1.43 -34.52
C LEU A 994 55.82 0.57 -34.05
N TYR A 995 54.70 0.60 -34.78
CA TYR A 995 53.48 -0.13 -34.44
C TYR A 995 53.01 -0.91 -35.68
N GLY A 996 52.90 -2.24 -35.61
CA GLY A 996 52.41 -3.08 -36.71
C GLY A 996 50.90 -2.96 -36.89
N GLN A 997 50.18 -3.06 -35.77
CA GLN A 997 48.71 -3.09 -35.64
C GLN A 997 48.11 -4.45 -35.98
N SER A 998 47.63 -4.71 -37.20
CA SER A 998 46.91 -5.97 -37.47
C SER A 998 47.44 -6.68 -38.72
N GLY A 999 47.84 -7.94 -38.60
CA GLY A 999 48.49 -8.70 -39.66
C GLY A 999 49.71 -9.44 -39.13
N ASP A 1000 50.25 -10.41 -39.88
CA ASP A 1000 51.54 -11.02 -39.51
C ASP A 1000 52.69 -10.18 -40.10
N ASP A 1001 53.31 -9.35 -39.27
CA ASP A 1001 54.27 -8.30 -39.64
C ASP A 1001 55.74 -8.70 -39.43
N ASP A 1002 56.61 -8.19 -40.30
CA ASP A 1002 58.06 -8.36 -40.21
C ASP A 1002 58.75 -7.06 -39.82
N PHE A 1003 59.30 -7.01 -38.61
CA PHE A 1003 60.15 -5.91 -38.15
C PHE A 1003 61.62 -6.20 -38.39
N ILE A 1004 62.31 -5.31 -39.10
CA ILE A 1004 63.76 -5.34 -39.29
C ILE A 1004 64.34 -4.17 -38.52
N LEU A 1005 64.80 -4.43 -37.30
CA LEU A 1005 65.14 -3.38 -36.34
C LEU A 1005 66.65 -3.11 -36.29
N GLY A 1006 66.98 -1.81 -36.17
CA GLY A 1006 68.31 -1.32 -35.88
C GLY A 1006 68.64 -1.40 -34.38
N SER A 1007 68.94 -0.26 -33.76
CA SER A 1007 69.29 -0.17 -32.33
C SER A 1007 68.53 0.97 -31.65
N GLY A 1008 68.05 0.76 -30.42
CA GLY A 1008 67.41 1.82 -29.63
C GLY A 1008 65.99 2.18 -30.05
N ASP A 1009 65.26 1.26 -30.69
CA ASP A 1009 63.87 1.44 -31.11
C ASP A 1009 62.88 0.80 -30.13
N ARG A 1010 61.63 1.29 -30.13
CA ARG A 1010 60.49 0.63 -29.49
C ARG A 1010 59.53 0.13 -30.55
N ALA A 1011 59.18 -1.16 -30.51
CA ALA A 1011 58.29 -1.78 -31.49
C ALA A 1011 57.18 -2.57 -30.81
N LEU A 1012 55.94 -2.41 -31.28
CA LEU A 1012 54.77 -3.20 -30.90
C LEU A 1012 54.23 -3.91 -32.15
N GLY A 1013 54.14 -5.23 -32.12
CA GLY A 1013 53.59 -6.03 -33.22
C GLY A 1013 52.09 -5.79 -33.39
N GLY A 1014 51.29 -6.25 -32.43
CA GLY A 1014 49.84 -6.05 -32.40
C GLY A 1014 49.10 -7.38 -32.57
N ASP A 1015 48.04 -7.42 -33.37
CA ASP A 1015 47.28 -8.64 -33.67
C ASP A 1015 47.95 -9.41 -34.81
N GLY A 1016 48.50 -10.61 -34.57
CA GLY A 1016 49.10 -11.44 -35.62
C GLY A 1016 50.31 -12.24 -35.17
N ASN A 1017 50.90 -13.04 -36.06
CA ASN A 1017 52.13 -13.79 -35.74
C ASN A 1017 53.36 -13.05 -36.26
N ASP A 1018 53.87 -12.14 -35.47
CA ASP A 1018 54.86 -11.17 -35.85
C ASP A 1018 56.29 -11.69 -35.72
N ARG A 1019 57.20 -11.09 -36.50
CA ARG A 1019 58.60 -11.51 -36.57
C ARG A 1019 59.55 -10.34 -36.48
N PHE A 1020 60.40 -10.36 -35.48
CA PHE A 1020 61.40 -9.32 -35.21
C PHE A 1020 62.80 -9.82 -35.55
N PHE A 1021 63.52 -9.10 -36.42
CA PHE A 1021 64.85 -9.45 -36.91
C PHE A 1021 65.87 -8.33 -36.63
N PHE A 1022 67.10 -8.71 -36.26
CA PHE A 1022 68.21 -7.77 -35.95
C PHE A 1022 69.46 -8.08 -36.78
N PRO A 1023 69.61 -7.53 -38.00
CA PRO A 1023 70.63 -7.97 -38.98
C PRO A 1023 72.06 -7.38 -38.83
N GLU A 1024 72.26 -6.24 -38.15
CA GLU A 1024 73.55 -5.50 -38.16
C GLU A 1024 74.21 -5.31 -36.76
N ALA A 1025 74.14 -6.33 -35.88
CA ALA A 1025 74.58 -6.24 -34.47
C ALA A 1025 73.87 -5.12 -33.65
N GLY A 1026 72.72 -4.65 -34.14
CA GLY A 1026 71.83 -3.73 -33.42
C GLY A 1026 71.32 -4.33 -32.11
N GLY A 1027 70.95 -3.45 -31.17
CA GLY A 1027 70.65 -3.81 -29.79
C GLY A 1027 69.94 -2.71 -29.02
N ASN A 1028 69.59 -2.95 -27.76
CA ASN A 1028 68.88 -1.99 -26.90
C ASN A 1028 67.49 -1.59 -27.44
N ASN A 1029 66.80 -2.49 -28.15
CA ASN A 1029 65.40 -2.28 -28.54
C ASN A 1029 64.47 -2.78 -27.43
N THR A 1030 63.30 -2.17 -27.27
CA THR A 1030 62.21 -2.64 -26.40
C THR A 1030 61.04 -3.08 -27.26
N ILE A 1031 60.64 -4.34 -27.13
CA ILE A 1031 59.74 -4.98 -28.09
C ILE A 1031 58.61 -5.68 -27.35
N THR A 1032 57.42 -5.54 -27.90
CA THR A 1032 56.20 -6.21 -27.47
C THR A 1032 55.64 -6.93 -28.69
N GLY A 1033 55.43 -8.24 -28.59
CA GLY A 1033 54.84 -9.07 -29.64
C GLY A 1033 53.38 -8.69 -29.90
N GLY A 1034 52.54 -8.71 -28.85
CA GLY A 1034 51.10 -8.52 -28.95
C GLY A 1034 50.34 -9.85 -28.89
N GLU A 1035 49.20 -9.94 -29.58
CA GLU A 1035 48.39 -11.16 -29.63
C GLU A 1035 48.88 -12.08 -30.76
N GLY A 1036 49.35 -13.29 -30.44
CA GLY A 1036 49.68 -14.29 -31.47
C GLY A 1036 50.92 -15.11 -31.14
N THR A 1037 51.36 -15.94 -32.09
CA THR A 1037 52.58 -16.73 -31.92
C THR A 1037 53.77 -16.00 -32.53
N ASP A 1038 54.54 -15.30 -31.71
CA ASP A 1038 55.55 -14.36 -32.17
C ASP A 1038 56.97 -14.94 -32.21
N GLN A 1039 57.81 -14.33 -33.04
CA GLN A 1039 59.21 -14.76 -33.22
C GLN A 1039 60.18 -13.61 -33.04
N PHE A 1040 60.99 -13.70 -32.00
CA PHE A 1040 62.04 -12.73 -31.70
C PHE A 1040 63.39 -13.30 -32.12
N TRP A 1041 63.86 -12.98 -33.32
CA TRP A 1041 65.13 -13.47 -33.86
C TRP A 1041 66.31 -12.68 -33.31
N ILE A 1042 66.53 -12.79 -32.00
CA ILE A 1042 67.54 -12.06 -31.18
C ILE A 1042 68.98 -12.18 -31.70
N VAL A 1043 69.27 -13.15 -32.56
CA VAL A 1043 70.51 -13.23 -33.33
C VAL A 1043 70.21 -13.70 -34.76
N THR A 1044 70.56 -12.92 -35.78
CA THR A 1044 70.38 -13.33 -37.20
C THR A 1044 71.68 -13.48 -38.01
N ALA A 1045 72.81 -13.01 -37.48
CA ALA A 1045 74.15 -13.18 -38.09
C ALA A 1045 75.30 -12.84 -37.12
N GLU A 1046 75.13 -11.80 -36.31
CA GLU A 1046 76.11 -11.28 -35.34
C GLU A 1046 75.45 -11.12 -33.96
N ILE A 1047 76.24 -11.24 -32.88
CA ILE A 1047 75.77 -11.02 -31.50
C ILE A 1047 75.45 -9.53 -31.34
N PRO A 1048 74.29 -9.15 -30.77
CA PRO A 1048 73.94 -7.74 -30.59
C PRO A 1048 74.93 -7.03 -29.67
N ASP A 1049 75.20 -5.75 -29.95
CA ASP A 1049 76.08 -4.92 -29.12
C ASP A 1049 75.50 -4.67 -27.71
N THR A 1050 74.18 -4.74 -27.57
CA THR A 1050 73.44 -4.66 -26.30
C THR A 1050 72.19 -5.52 -26.41
N ALA A 1051 71.83 -6.25 -25.35
CA ALA A 1051 70.65 -7.11 -25.36
C ALA A 1051 69.38 -6.32 -25.72
N ASN A 1052 68.51 -6.93 -26.52
CA ASN A 1052 67.15 -6.42 -26.73
C ASN A 1052 66.24 -6.88 -25.57
N ILE A 1053 65.22 -6.09 -25.27
CA ILE A 1053 64.24 -6.36 -24.23
C ILE A 1053 62.94 -6.79 -24.93
N VAL A 1054 62.45 -7.99 -24.62
CA VAL A 1054 61.13 -8.48 -24.99
C VAL A 1054 60.24 -8.38 -23.76
N THR A 1055 59.08 -7.75 -23.88
CA THR A 1055 58.27 -7.32 -22.73
C THR A 1055 57.11 -8.25 -22.38
N ASP A 1056 56.72 -9.13 -23.29
CA ASP A 1056 55.50 -9.95 -23.24
C ASP A 1056 55.72 -11.38 -23.76
N PHE A 1057 56.94 -11.93 -23.64
CA PHE A 1057 57.25 -13.26 -24.16
C PHE A 1057 56.37 -14.34 -23.51
N ASP A 1058 55.39 -14.88 -24.26
CA ASP A 1058 54.41 -15.84 -23.76
C ASP A 1058 54.62 -17.26 -24.30
N GLN A 1059 55.03 -18.15 -23.39
CA GLN A 1059 55.25 -19.57 -23.67
C GLN A 1059 53.93 -20.34 -23.96
N VAL A 1060 52.78 -19.80 -23.52
CA VAL A 1060 51.45 -20.38 -23.73
C VAL A 1060 50.95 -20.08 -25.14
N GLU A 1061 51.18 -18.86 -25.64
CA GLU A 1061 50.82 -18.47 -27.02
C GLU A 1061 51.75 -19.09 -28.07
N GLY A 1062 52.95 -19.51 -27.64
CA GLY A 1062 53.88 -20.31 -28.43
C GLY A 1062 55.08 -19.52 -28.96
N ASP A 1063 55.39 -18.38 -28.33
CA ASP A 1063 56.48 -17.51 -28.72
C ASP A 1063 57.83 -18.22 -28.73
N VAL A 1064 58.70 -17.79 -29.64
CA VAL A 1064 60.04 -18.37 -29.77
C VAL A 1064 61.14 -17.33 -29.94
N LEU A 1065 62.27 -17.60 -29.28
CA LEU A 1065 63.51 -16.87 -29.48
C LEU A 1065 64.34 -17.50 -30.60
N GLY A 1066 64.51 -16.76 -31.69
CA GLY A 1066 65.30 -17.17 -32.84
C GLY A 1066 66.79 -16.87 -32.69
N ILE A 1067 67.64 -17.89 -32.84
CA ILE A 1067 69.10 -17.75 -32.90
C ILE A 1067 69.62 -18.41 -34.18
N ALA A 1068 70.05 -17.59 -35.12
CA ALA A 1068 70.60 -18.02 -36.39
C ALA A 1068 72.08 -17.65 -36.53
N GLY A 1069 72.83 -18.45 -37.30
CA GLY A 1069 74.18 -18.07 -37.76
C GLY A 1069 75.35 -18.31 -36.78
N LEU A 1070 75.09 -18.59 -35.49
CA LEU A 1070 76.14 -18.91 -34.50
C LEU A 1070 76.58 -20.38 -34.49
N GLY A 1071 75.78 -21.29 -35.08
CA GLY A 1071 76.07 -22.72 -35.09
C GLY A 1071 76.02 -23.39 -33.70
N ILE A 1072 75.22 -22.82 -32.79
CA ILE A 1072 75.00 -23.30 -31.44
C ILE A 1072 73.61 -23.93 -31.31
N GLY A 1073 73.37 -24.65 -30.21
CA GLY A 1073 72.05 -25.11 -29.81
C GLY A 1073 71.79 -24.76 -28.34
N PHE A 1074 70.60 -25.08 -27.85
CA PHE A 1074 70.13 -24.69 -26.51
C PHE A 1074 71.12 -24.98 -25.38
N ASP A 1075 71.78 -26.14 -25.38
CA ASP A 1075 72.77 -26.53 -24.36
C ASP A 1075 74.00 -25.60 -24.25
N ALA A 1076 74.19 -24.68 -25.20
CA ALA A 1076 75.28 -23.72 -25.21
C ALA A 1076 74.91 -22.35 -24.61
N LEU A 1077 73.63 -22.11 -24.29
CA LEU A 1077 73.15 -20.86 -23.74
C LEU A 1077 73.36 -20.82 -22.21
N ASP A 1078 73.70 -19.65 -21.70
CA ASP A 1078 73.70 -19.33 -20.28
C ASP A 1078 72.40 -18.58 -19.96
N LEU A 1079 71.55 -19.18 -19.11
CA LEU A 1079 70.28 -18.59 -18.67
C LEU A 1079 70.39 -18.17 -17.20
N SER A 1080 69.97 -16.95 -16.88
CA SER A 1080 69.98 -16.41 -15.50
C SER A 1080 68.88 -15.39 -15.29
N ASN A 1081 68.47 -15.14 -14.05
CA ASN A 1081 67.52 -14.06 -13.72
C ASN A 1081 68.25 -12.80 -13.26
N ASP A 1082 67.72 -11.64 -13.64
CA ASP A 1082 68.03 -10.32 -13.09
C ASP A 1082 66.72 -9.66 -12.61
N GLY A 1083 66.43 -9.77 -11.31
CA GLY A 1083 65.08 -9.51 -10.79
C GLY A 1083 64.09 -10.57 -11.29
N ASP A 1084 62.97 -10.12 -11.83
CA ASP A 1084 61.92 -10.96 -12.41
C ASP A 1084 62.14 -11.28 -13.90
N ASP A 1085 63.26 -10.83 -14.48
CA ASP A 1085 63.52 -10.94 -15.91
C ASP A 1085 64.55 -12.04 -16.24
N ALA A 1086 64.29 -12.81 -17.29
CA ALA A 1086 65.21 -13.82 -17.80
C ALA A 1086 66.24 -13.18 -18.73
N ILE A 1087 67.52 -13.43 -18.46
CA ILE A 1087 68.65 -13.09 -19.31
C ILE A 1087 69.08 -14.32 -20.09
N VAL A 1088 69.08 -14.19 -21.42
CA VAL A 1088 69.59 -15.19 -22.35
C VAL A 1088 70.97 -14.74 -22.83
N ALA A 1089 72.01 -15.49 -22.50
CA ALA A 1089 73.40 -15.12 -22.82
C ALA A 1089 74.16 -16.23 -23.57
N PHE A 1090 75.19 -15.84 -24.32
CA PHE A 1090 76.14 -16.76 -24.97
C PHE A 1090 77.56 -16.19 -24.96
N GLY A 1091 78.51 -17.00 -24.46
CA GLY A 1091 79.93 -16.63 -24.48
C GLY A 1091 80.27 -15.41 -23.61
N GLY A 1092 79.45 -15.13 -22.60
CA GLY A 1092 79.57 -13.98 -21.70
C GLY A 1092 78.99 -12.67 -22.23
N ASN A 1093 78.17 -12.70 -23.30
CA ASN A 1093 77.41 -11.56 -23.78
C ASN A 1093 75.91 -11.87 -23.70
N ASP A 1094 75.13 -10.89 -23.25
CA ASP A 1094 73.68 -10.99 -23.17
C ASP A 1094 73.09 -10.81 -24.58
N LEU A 1095 72.27 -11.77 -25.00
CA LEU A 1095 71.60 -11.78 -26.29
C LEU A 1095 70.23 -11.10 -26.20
N ALA A 1096 69.48 -11.37 -25.13
CA ALA A 1096 68.18 -10.78 -24.87
C ALA A 1096 67.83 -10.80 -23.37
N ARG A 1097 66.93 -9.90 -22.98
CA ARG A 1097 66.25 -9.84 -21.69
C ARG A 1097 64.75 -10.03 -21.92
N LEU A 1098 64.12 -10.93 -21.19
CA LEU A 1098 62.68 -11.18 -21.25
C LEU A 1098 62.05 -10.67 -19.96
N SER A 1099 61.19 -9.66 -20.07
CA SER A 1099 60.55 -9.02 -18.92
C SER A 1099 59.56 -9.96 -18.26
N GLY A 1100 59.62 -10.11 -16.94
CA GLY A 1100 58.66 -10.92 -16.17
C GLY A 1100 58.70 -12.43 -16.44
N VAL A 1101 59.72 -12.94 -17.15
CA VAL A 1101 59.89 -14.37 -17.43
C VAL A 1101 60.96 -14.95 -16.52
N ASP A 1102 60.67 -16.06 -15.83
CA ASP A 1102 61.68 -16.80 -15.07
C ASP A 1102 62.56 -17.63 -16.01
N SER A 1103 63.88 -17.43 -16.00
CA SER A 1103 64.84 -18.20 -16.80
C SER A 1103 64.77 -19.71 -16.58
N ASN A 1104 64.23 -20.19 -15.43
CA ASN A 1104 64.02 -21.61 -15.18
C ASN A 1104 62.81 -22.21 -15.91
N SER A 1105 61.86 -21.38 -16.38
CA SER A 1105 60.72 -21.83 -17.18
C SER A 1105 61.09 -22.07 -18.65
N LEU A 1106 62.20 -21.49 -19.11
CA LEU A 1106 62.69 -21.62 -20.48
C LEU A 1106 63.29 -23.01 -20.74
N THR A 1107 62.86 -23.59 -21.86
CA THR A 1107 63.26 -24.92 -22.34
C THR A 1107 63.76 -24.83 -23.79
N ALA A 1108 64.27 -25.93 -24.32
CA ALA A 1108 64.67 -26.00 -25.73
C ALA A 1108 63.52 -25.79 -26.73
N ALA A 1109 62.25 -25.84 -26.30
CA ALA A 1109 61.09 -25.61 -27.16
C ALA A 1109 60.84 -24.12 -27.43
N ASP A 1110 61.26 -23.25 -26.51
CA ASP A 1110 61.09 -21.79 -26.56
C ASP A 1110 62.13 -21.12 -27.47
N PHE A 1111 62.95 -21.91 -28.16
CA PHE A 1111 64.04 -21.44 -29.01
C PHE A 1111 63.98 -22.07 -30.40
N ALA A 1112 64.15 -21.23 -31.42
CA ALA A 1112 64.32 -21.64 -32.81
C ALA A 1112 65.78 -21.44 -33.24
N PHE A 1113 66.48 -22.53 -33.60
CA PHE A 1113 67.86 -22.46 -34.08
C PHE A 1113 67.93 -22.66 -35.60
N ALA A 1114 68.61 -21.77 -36.32
CA ALA A 1114 68.71 -21.80 -37.79
C ALA A 1114 70.15 -21.74 -38.35
#